data_AF-R7LGL6-F1
#
_entry.id   AF-R7LGL6-F1
#
_cell.length_a   1.000
_cell.length_b   1.000
_cell.length_c   1.000
_cell.angle_alpha   90.00
_cell.angle_beta   90.00
_cell.angle_gamma   90.00
#
_symmetry.space_group_name_H-M   'P 1'
#
loop_
_entity.id
_entity.type
_entity.pdbx_description
1 polymer ?
#
loop_
_entity_poly.entity_id
_entity_poly.type
_entity_poly.pdbx_seq_one_letter_code
_entity_poly.pdbx_strand_id
1 'polypeptide(L)'
;MNADLIKQISEWHDADEHQAIIDTLEQLPEAERDFQAKSLLARAYNNQNAYAKAEEVLESIRLEGEDDALWNFRLGYALYYQDREREALRYFTKAAALDPEDPDAPLFIRWCNLYHPLTKRVEEFWNWFVENEKKLSSMMQPKSNEEANDFMSFVSEGVQLISEHARFNIGGDHEFTFSVEGWPDLFVIYPYVISRMPECLKGKWKFFPFNQGTDTSFGFKMFDTNFELGNIQVLPSYNEESSDFHIKYYDPGFDNLSVEQAEGAFRVMLDLVLGEGVSVKYIRTVEMADKSDKRMIALSQLKKHIEKTVKANGKEFFENPKDLYTGYHLTPKDSKELRADVMFGITCMESLVAEYYSQSTEIFDHANSFGAQAIFLVFRNHQDGQATLNFRHDLEDRITDEILKPHNLGQIIGGATGTDYSYIDLFVFNIHSFLQEVLPLLEAYLDYSFYAADFISDGDIRKLTEADSEIEPYTAENAEEFFAAIEQWNERESYSKCIRILERIPEVERNFEVIMRLVRSYENYAILGDHGKEPENDKQEMALNKALELLESVRNVGENEATWNMRMAYAHQYLPGQKEQALAYAKKWAELDPEDENAQLVIEECSSTSKNESETDCEENKPGTFVGFALLADENWNREKFIHDLKEQWNIEACEEEDESQQDDVLVFN
;
A
#
# COMPACT_ATOMS: atom_id res chain seq x y z
N MET A 1 -40.46 -17.04 -2.00
CA MET A 1 -40.52 -17.62 -0.64
C MET A 1 -41.72 -17.07 0.16
N ASN A 2 -42.23 -17.79 1.17
CA ASN A 2 -43.27 -17.27 2.09
C ASN A 2 -42.67 -16.29 3.11
N ALA A 3 -43.45 -15.28 3.52
CA ALA A 3 -43.06 -14.22 4.45
C ALA A 3 -42.59 -14.76 5.82
N ASP A 4 -43.21 -15.83 6.33
CA ASP A 4 -42.83 -16.44 7.61
C ASP A 4 -41.40 -17.00 7.55
N LEU A 5 -41.03 -17.63 6.43
CA LEU A 5 -39.68 -18.18 6.23
C LEU A 5 -38.63 -17.06 6.07
N ILE A 6 -38.96 -15.98 5.36
CA ILE A 6 -38.07 -14.81 5.26
C ILE A 6 -37.80 -14.23 6.65
N LYS A 7 -38.85 -14.09 7.47
CA LYS A 7 -38.70 -13.59 8.83
C LYS A 7 -37.82 -14.51 9.68
N GLN A 8 -38.04 -15.82 9.61
CA GLN A 8 -37.23 -16.81 10.33
C GLN A 8 -35.75 -16.75 9.91
N ILE A 9 -35.47 -16.63 8.60
CA ILE A 9 -34.10 -16.48 8.09
C ILE A 9 -33.44 -15.20 8.61
N SER A 10 -34.20 -14.10 8.70
CA SER A 10 -33.70 -12.85 9.31
C SER A 10 -33.36 -13.06 10.78
N GLU A 11 -34.26 -13.68 11.56
CA GLU A 11 -34.04 -13.96 12.98
C GLU A 11 -32.80 -14.85 13.21
N TRP A 12 -32.57 -15.84 12.35
CA TRP A 12 -31.35 -16.66 12.40
C TRP A 12 -30.10 -15.90 11.97
N HIS A 13 -30.21 -15.02 10.97
CA HIS A 13 -29.07 -14.21 10.55
C HIS A 13 -28.63 -13.25 11.65
N ASP A 14 -29.59 -12.59 12.32
CA ASP A 14 -29.34 -11.68 13.44
C ASP A 14 -28.78 -12.40 14.69
N ALA A 15 -28.91 -13.74 14.75
CA ALA A 15 -28.40 -14.59 15.82
C ALA A 15 -27.13 -15.37 15.42
N ASP A 16 -26.51 -15.06 14.28
CA ASP A 16 -25.37 -15.77 13.69
C ASP A 16 -25.61 -17.28 13.46
N GLU A 17 -26.87 -17.72 13.40
CA GLU A 17 -27.28 -19.11 13.15
C GLU A 17 -27.28 -19.43 11.64
N HIS A 18 -26.18 -19.12 10.94
CA HIS A 18 -26.10 -19.23 9.49
C HIS A 18 -26.23 -20.68 8.98
N GLN A 19 -25.76 -21.67 9.76
CA GLN A 19 -25.96 -23.08 9.43
C GLN A 19 -27.45 -23.46 9.36
N ALA A 20 -28.30 -22.91 10.24
CA ALA A 20 -29.74 -23.18 10.22
C ALA A 20 -30.41 -22.62 8.95
N ILE A 21 -29.91 -21.48 8.45
CA ILE A 21 -30.35 -20.89 7.18
C ILE A 21 -29.99 -21.81 6.02
N ILE A 22 -28.74 -22.31 5.97
CA ILE A 22 -28.27 -23.25 4.94
C ILE A 22 -29.12 -24.52 4.97
N ASP A 23 -29.20 -25.19 6.12
CA ASP A 23 -29.93 -26.45 6.29
C ASP A 23 -31.39 -26.32 5.86
N THR A 24 -32.02 -25.17 6.13
CA THR A 24 -33.42 -24.92 5.77
C THR A 24 -33.59 -24.65 4.28
N LEU A 25 -32.75 -23.80 3.69
CA LEU A 25 -32.85 -23.43 2.27
C LEU A 25 -32.43 -24.59 1.35
N GLU A 26 -31.51 -25.45 1.78
CA GLU A 26 -31.11 -26.63 1.02
C GLU A 26 -32.16 -27.75 1.02
N GLN A 27 -33.05 -27.78 2.01
CA GLN A 27 -34.19 -28.71 2.00
C GLN A 27 -35.27 -28.34 0.98
N LEU A 28 -35.30 -27.08 0.52
CA LEU A 28 -36.19 -26.68 -0.57
C LEU A 28 -35.75 -27.37 -1.88
N PRO A 29 -36.69 -27.91 -2.67
CA PRO A 29 -36.38 -28.39 -4.02
C PRO A 29 -35.73 -27.29 -4.85
N GLU A 30 -34.73 -27.61 -5.65
CA GLU A 30 -34.00 -26.62 -6.45
C GLU A 30 -34.92 -25.77 -7.34
N ALA A 31 -35.98 -26.37 -7.91
CA ALA A 31 -36.99 -25.69 -8.70
C ALA A 31 -37.87 -24.70 -7.91
N GLU A 32 -37.88 -24.78 -6.58
CA GLU A 32 -38.62 -23.88 -5.68
C GLU A 32 -37.72 -22.80 -5.06
N ARG A 33 -36.40 -22.87 -5.26
CA ARG A 33 -35.45 -21.84 -4.83
C ARG A 33 -35.42 -20.70 -5.84
N ASP A 34 -36.28 -19.71 -5.60
CA ASP A 34 -36.29 -18.45 -6.35
C ASP A 34 -35.01 -17.62 -6.11
N PHE A 35 -34.88 -16.52 -6.86
CA PHE A 35 -33.76 -15.58 -6.75
C PHE A 35 -33.45 -15.19 -5.29
N GLN A 36 -34.50 -14.87 -4.51
CA GLN A 36 -34.34 -14.45 -3.12
C GLN A 36 -33.81 -15.60 -2.24
N ALA A 37 -34.33 -16.82 -2.41
CA ALA A 37 -33.85 -18.00 -1.69
C ALA A 37 -32.37 -18.26 -1.97
N LYS A 38 -31.97 -18.26 -3.25
CA LYS A 38 -30.58 -18.49 -3.67
C LYS A 38 -29.65 -17.38 -3.19
N SER A 39 -30.09 -16.12 -3.28
CA SER A 39 -29.31 -14.97 -2.80
C SER A 39 -29.09 -15.01 -1.27
N LEU A 40 -30.10 -15.41 -0.48
CA LEU A 40 -29.98 -15.61 0.96
C LEU A 40 -29.12 -16.84 1.32
N LEU A 41 -29.20 -17.92 0.55
CA LEU A 41 -28.35 -19.10 0.71
C LEU A 41 -26.88 -18.75 0.47
N ALA A 42 -26.57 -18.00 -0.59
CA ALA A 42 -25.21 -17.54 -0.85
C ALA A 42 -24.66 -16.66 0.27
N ARG A 43 -25.47 -15.75 0.82
CA ARG A 43 -25.07 -14.97 2.00
C ARG A 43 -24.73 -15.86 3.20
N ALA A 44 -25.56 -16.86 3.48
CA ALA A 44 -25.29 -17.78 4.58
C ALA A 44 -24.02 -18.60 4.35
N TYR A 45 -23.73 -18.98 3.10
CA TYR A 45 -22.47 -19.62 2.72
C TYR A 45 -21.25 -18.70 2.92
N ASN A 46 -21.34 -17.44 2.50
CA ASN A 46 -20.29 -16.45 2.74
C ASN A 46 -19.97 -16.31 4.23
N ASN A 47 -20.99 -16.23 5.08
CA ASN A 47 -20.79 -16.08 6.52
C ASN A 47 -20.26 -17.36 7.21
N GLN A 48 -20.31 -18.51 6.55
CA GLN A 48 -19.74 -19.78 7.02
C GLN A 48 -18.39 -20.10 6.33
N ASN A 49 -17.77 -19.09 5.69
CA ASN A 49 -16.52 -19.21 4.94
C ASN A 49 -16.56 -20.23 3.79
N ALA A 50 -17.77 -20.58 3.30
CA ALA A 50 -17.98 -21.50 2.19
C ALA A 50 -18.07 -20.74 0.86
N TYR A 51 -17.06 -19.92 0.57
CA TYR A 51 -17.07 -18.93 -0.52
C TYR A 51 -17.28 -19.54 -1.91
N ALA A 52 -16.62 -20.67 -2.22
CA ALA A 52 -16.79 -21.36 -3.50
C ALA A 52 -18.25 -21.82 -3.74
N LYS A 53 -18.95 -22.24 -2.68
CA LYS A 53 -20.39 -22.59 -2.78
C LYS A 53 -21.25 -21.35 -2.95
N ALA A 54 -20.93 -20.25 -2.26
CA ALA A 54 -21.64 -18.99 -2.44
C ALA A 54 -21.52 -18.49 -3.89
N GLU A 55 -20.31 -18.53 -4.46
CA GLU A 55 -20.04 -18.22 -5.87
C GLU A 55 -20.87 -19.11 -6.80
N GLU A 56 -20.82 -20.44 -6.64
CA GLU A 56 -21.62 -21.38 -7.46
C GLU A 56 -23.12 -21.03 -7.44
N VAL A 57 -23.67 -20.76 -6.26
CA VAL A 57 -25.08 -20.40 -6.10
C VAL A 57 -25.41 -19.07 -6.79
N LEU A 58 -24.58 -18.04 -6.59
CA LEU A 58 -24.77 -16.71 -7.20
C LEU A 58 -24.65 -16.77 -8.72
N GLU A 59 -23.70 -17.54 -9.22
CA GLU A 59 -23.50 -17.74 -10.65
C GLU A 59 -24.69 -18.41 -11.32
N SER A 60 -25.37 -19.33 -10.61
CA SER A 60 -26.61 -19.96 -11.10
C SER A 60 -27.77 -18.97 -11.34
N ILE A 61 -27.68 -17.74 -10.80
CA ILE A 61 -28.68 -16.67 -10.93
C ILE A 61 -28.12 -15.39 -11.57
N ARG A 62 -26.97 -15.45 -12.25
CA ARG A 62 -26.30 -14.27 -12.83
C ARG A 62 -27.22 -13.40 -13.69
N LEU A 63 -28.02 -14.02 -14.57
CA LEU A 63 -28.93 -13.29 -15.48
C LEU A 63 -30.00 -12.48 -14.74
N GLU A 64 -30.40 -12.90 -13.53
CA GLU A 64 -31.36 -12.19 -12.70
C GLU A 64 -30.67 -11.20 -11.75
N GLY A 65 -29.40 -11.44 -11.40
CA GLY A 65 -28.66 -10.73 -10.36
C GLY A 65 -27.67 -9.67 -10.83
N GLU A 66 -27.29 -9.61 -12.11
CA GLU A 66 -26.22 -8.70 -12.57
C GLU A 66 -26.49 -7.20 -12.31
N ASP A 67 -27.77 -6.82 -12.20
CA ASP A 67 -28.22 -5.46 -11.86
C ASP A 67 -28.80 -5.36 -10.44
N ASP A 68 -28.59 -6.36 -9.58
CA ASP A 68 -28.93 -6.33 -8.15
C ASP A 68 -27.69 -6.02 -7.30
N ALA A 69 -27.78 -4.99 -6.44
CA ALA A 69 -26.65 -4.54 -5.63
C ALA A 69 -26.14 -5.62 -4.67
N LEU A 70 -27.06 -6.32 -3.98
CA LEU A 70 -26.70 -7.36 -3.01
C LEU A 70 -26.09 -8.59 -3.67
N TRP A 71 -26.57 -8.98 -4.85
CA TRP A 71 -25.98 -10.06 -5.63
C TRP A 71 -24.52 -9.73 -6.01
N ASN A 72 -24.29 -8.52 -6.54
CA ASN A 72 -22.95 -8.04 -6.87
C ASN A 72 -22.05 -8.01 -5.62
N PHE A 73 -22.53 -7.45 -4.51
CA PHE A 73 -21.78 -7.40 -3.25
C PHE A 73 -21.42 -8.82 -2.76
N ARG A 74 -22.38 -9.75 -2.75
CA ARG A 74 -22.15 -11.13 -2.26
C ARG A 74 -21.20 -11.92 -3.14
N LEU A 75 -21.24 -11.69 -4.45
CA LEU A 75 -20.31 -12.34 -5.38
C LEU A 75 -18.91 -11.73 -5.23
N GLY A 76 -18.82 -10.39 -5.13
CA GLY A 76 -17.58 -9.71 -4.78
C GLY A 76 -16.97 -10.25 -3.49
N TYR A 77 -17.78 -10.42 -2.44
CA TYR A 77 -17.36 -10.98 -1.16
C TYR A 77 -16.83 -12.42 -1.30
N ALA A 78 -17.56 -13.28 -2.01
CA ALA A 78 -17.13 -14.66 -2.25
C ALA A 78 -15.80 -14.72 -3.04
N LEU A 79 -15.60 -13.83 -4.02
CA LEU A 79 -14.38 -13.76 -4.80
C LEU A 79 -13.21 -13.20 -3.98
N TYR A 80 -13.45 -12.16 -3.18
CA TYR A 80 -12.43 -11.51 -2.35
C TYR A 80 -11.78 -12.51 -1.38
N TYR A 81 -12.58 -13.26 -0.63
CA TYR A 81 -12.05 -14.27 0.30
C TYR A 81 -11.56 -15.57 -0.38
N GLN A 82 -11.56 -15.62 -1.71
CA GLN A 82 -10.87 -16.63 -2.51
C GLN A 82 -9.57 -16.08 -3.14
N ASP A 83 -9.04 -14.96 -2.64
CA ASP A 83 -7.86 -14.25 -3.18
C ASP A 83 -8.02 -13.83 -4.65
N ARG A 84 -9.25 -13.47 -5.06
CA ARG A 84 -9.59 -13.02 -6.43
C ARG A 84 -9.99 -11.55 -6.43
N GLU A 85 -9.20 -10.69 -5.81
CA GLU A 85 -9.53 -9.28 -5.55
C GLU A 85 -9.72 -8.48 -6.83
N ARG A 86 -8.96 -8.77 -7.89
CA ARG A 86 -9.10 -8.09 -9.20
C ARG A 86 -10.47 -8.37 -9.83
N GLU A 87 -11.01 -9.57 -9.64
CA GLU A 87 -12.36 -9.91 -10.10
C GLU A 87 -13.43 -9.33 -9.16
N ALA A 88 -13.23 -9.48 -7.85
CA ALA A 88 -14.10 -8.95 -6.82
C ALA A 88 -14.32 -7.43 -6.94
N LEU A 89 -13.26 -6.67 -7.24
CA LEU A 89 -13.29 -5.22 -7.43
C LEU A 89 -14.38 -4.79 -8.40
N ARG A 90 -14.55 -5.50 -9.51
CA ARG A 90 -15.57 -5.17 -10.53
C ARG A 90 -16.99 -5.28 -9.97
N TYR A 91 -17.23 -6.29 -9.14
CA TYR A 91 -18.52 -6.53 -8.52
C TYR A 91 -18.80 -5.55 -7.38
N PHE A 92 -17.81 -5.23 -6.55
CA PHE A 92 -17.98 -4.19 -5.52
C PHE A 92 -18.20 -2.80 -6.13
N THR A 93 -17.48 -2.43 -7.19
CA THR A 93 -17.71 -1.18 -7.93
C THR A 93 -19.12 -1.13 -8.51
N LYS A 94 -19.62 -2.23 -9.08
CA LYS A 94 -21.00 -2.32 -9.58
C LYS A 94 -22.01 -2.24 -8.42
N ALA A 95 -21.74 -2.87 -7.28
CA ALA A 95 -22.59 -2.80 -6.09
C ALA A 95 -22.70 -1.36 -5.58
N ALA A 96 -21.58 -0.66 -5.38
CA ALA A 96 -21.56 0.75 -4.95
C ALA A 96 -22.26 1.69 -5.94
N ALA A 97 -22.19 1.41 -7.25
CA ALA A 97 -22.91 2.18 -8.26
C ALA A 97 -24.44 1.94 -8.23
N LEU A 98 -24.88 0.73 -7.86
CA LEU A 98 -26.29 0.36 -7.75
C LEU A 98 -26.92 0.79 -6.41
N ASP A 99 -26.14 0.77 -5.34
CA ASP A 99 -26.52 1.22 -4.00
C ASP A 99 -25.44 2.13 -3.38
N PRO A 100 -25.45 3.44 -3.69
CA PRO A 100 -24.45 4.39 -3.18
C PRO A 100 -24.46 4.61 -1.66
N GLU A 101 -25.51 4.15 -0.96
CA GLU A 101 -25.64 4.28 0.49
C GLU A 101 -25.08 3.06 1.24
N ASP A 102 -24.61 2.02 0.53
CA ASP A 102 -23.94 0.86 1.10
C ASP A 102 -22.60 1.29 1.73
N PRO A 103 -22.43 1.18 3.07
CA PRO A 103 -21.20 1.57 3.74
C PRO A 103 -20.03 0.60 3.49
N ASP A 104 -20.32 -0.64 3.12
CA ASP A 104 -19.32 -1.71 3.04
C ASP A 104 -18.67 -1.78 1.65
N ALA A 105 -19.44 -1.52 0.58
CA ALA A 105 -18.92 -1.63 -0.79
C ALA A 105 -17.67 -0.76 -1.04
N PRO A 106 -17.61 0.52 -0.61
CA PRO A 106 -16.40 1.33 -0.72
C PRO A 106 -15.20 0.77 0.06
N LEU A 107 -15.43 0.16 1.23
CA LEU A 107 -14.34 -0.45 2.03
C LEU A 107 -13.73 -1.64 1.30
N PHE A 108 -14.55 -2.52 0.73
CA PHE A 108 -14.04 -3.65 -0.05
C PHE A 108 -13.34 -3.20 -1.35
N ILE A 109 -13.80 -2.14 -2.01
CA ILE A 109 -13.09 -1.53 -3.14
C ILE A 109 -11.69 -1.09 -2.69
N ARG A 110 -11.60 -0.39 -1.55
CA ARG A 110 -10.32 0.07 -0.98
C ARG A 110 -9.37 -1.10 -0.75
N TRP A 111 -9.83 -2.15 -0.07
CA TRP A 111 -9.03 -3.33 0.22
C TRP A 111 -8.60 -4.08 -1.04
N CYS A 112 -9.50 -4.27 -2.02
CA CYS A 112 -9.15 -4.92 -3.29
C CYS A 112 -7.99 -4.18 -3.99
N ASN A 113 -7.98 -2.84 -3.94
CA ASN A 113 -6.92 -2.04 -4.54
C ASN A 113 -5.58 -2.13 -3.79
N LEU A 114 -5.55 -2.50 -2.51
CA LEU A 114 -4.30 -2.71 -1.75
C LEU A 114 -3.52 -3.93 -2.25
N TYR A 115 -4.21 -5.01 -2.63
CA TYR A 115 -3.61 -6.24 -3.16
C TYR A 115 -3.16 -6.11 -4.62
N HIS A 116 -3.59 -5.06 -5.31
CA HIS A 116 -3.11 -4.71 -6.64
C HIS A 116 -2.55 -3.28 -6.66
N PRO A 117 -1.39 -3.05 -6.02
CA PRO A 117 -0.84 -1.72 -5.79
C PRO A 117 -0.39 -1.05 -7.10
N LEU A 118 -0.30 0.28 -7.09
CA LEU A 118 0.10 1.08 -8.24
C LEU A 118 1.44 0.61 -8.84
N THR A 119 2.38 0.16 -8.01
CA THR A 119 3.67 -0.36 -8.49
C THR A 119 3.51 -1.52 -9.48
N LYS A 120 2.63 -2.48 -9.17
CA LYS A 120 2.33 -3.65 -10.02
C LYS A 120 1.58 -3.25 -11.28
N ARG A 121 0.60 -2.35 -11.15
CA ARG A 121 -0.19 -1.82 -12.28
C ARG A 121 0.67 -1.09 -13.30
N VAL A 122 1.61 -0.28 -12.83
CA VAL A 122 2.55 0.47 -13.68
C VAL A 122 3.52 -0.47 -14.39
N GLU A 123 3.97 -1.54 -13.73
CA GLU A 123 4.76 -2.58 -14.37
C GLU A 123 3.97 -3.30 -15.48
N GLU A 124 2.72 -3.71 -15.21
CA GLU A 124 1.83 -4.32 -16.20
C GLU A 124 1.62 -3.38 -17.42
N PHE A 125 1.35 -2.10 -17.17
CA PHE A 125 1.20 -1.10 -18.22
C PHE A 125 2.45 -0.96 -19.09
N TRP A 126 3.63 -0.86 -18.49
CA TRP A 126 4.87 -0.68 -19.26
C TRP A 126 5.27 -1.94 -20.02
N ASN A 127 5.05 -3.12 -19.44
CA ASN A 127 5.25 -4.40 -20.14
C ASN A 127 4.32 -4.47 -21.36
N TRP A 128 3.03 -4.20 -21.17
CA TRP A 128 2.06 -4.12 -22.26
C TRP A 128 2.48 -3.11 -23.34
N PHE A 129 2.94 -1.92 -22.95
CA PHE A 129 3.33 -0.88 -23.90
C PHE A 129 4.54 -1.31 -24.74
N VAL A 130 5.55 -1.92 -24.12
CA VAL A 130 6.75 -2.42 -24.80
C VAL A 130 6.41 -3.54 -25.78
N GLU A 131 5.58 -4.50 -25.37
CA GLU A 131 5.12 -5.60 -26.21
C GLU A 131 4.35 -5.10 -27.45
N ASN A 132 3.56 -4.04 -27.26
CA ASN A 132 2.68 -3.49 -28.29
C ASN A 132 3.27 -2.30 -29.05
N GLU A 133 4.49 -1.86 -28.73
CA GLU A 133 5.10 -0.62 -29.26
C GLU A 133 5.08 -0.55 -30.78
N LYS A 134 5.44 -1.64 -31.48
CA LYS A 134 5.45 -1.67 -32.95
C LYS A 134 4.05 -1.48 -33.54
N LYS A 135 3.04 -2.09 -32.91
CA LYS A 135 1.64 -1.97 -33.32
C LYS A 135 1.16 -0.54 -33.07
N LEU A 136 1.40 0.00 -31.88
CA LEU A 136 1.09 1.39 -31.52
C LEU A 136 1.72 2.37 -32.52
N SER A 137 3.01 2.25 -32.77
CA SER A 137 3.75 3.08 -33.74
C SER A 137 3.18 2.99 -35.15
N SER A 138 2.66 1.84 -35.57
CA SER A 138 2.03 1.69 -36.89
C SER A 138 0.64 2.34 -37.00
N MET A 139 -0.03 2.56 -35.87
CA MET A 139 -1.38 3.14 -35.78
C MET A 139 -1.40 4.66 -35.57
N MET A 140 -0.25 5.29 -35.27
CA MET A 140 -0.11 6.72 -34.98
C MET A 140 -0.58 7.67 -36.10
N GLN A 141 -0.76 7.20 -37.33
CA GLN A 141 -1.26 7.99 -38.45
C GLN A 141 -2.57 7.40 -39.00
N PRO A 142 -3.67 7.52 -38.25
CA PRO A 142 -4.96 7.02 -38.70
C PRO A 142 -5.42 7.79 -39.95
N LYS A 143 -5.94 7.07 -40.94
CA LYS A 143 -6.42 7.63 -42.22
C LYS A 143 -7.93 7.87 -42.23
N SER A 144 -8.63 7.39 -41.21
CA SER A 144 -10.08 7.50 -41.05
C SER A 144 -10.45 7.62 -39.57
N ASN A 145 -11.68 8.06 -39.29
CA ASN A 145 -12.20 8.10 -37.92
C ASN A 145 -12.34 6.70 -37.30
N GLU A 146 -12.59 5.68 -38.12
CA GLU A 146 -12.67 4.29 -37.67
C GLU A 146 -11.29 3.80 -37.20
N GLU A 147 -10.23 4.03 -38.00
CA GLU A 147 -8.86 3.71 -37.59
C GLU A 147 -8.42 4.48 -36.33
N ALA A 148 -8.87 5.73 -36.18
CA ALA A 148 -8.60 6.53 -34.99
C ALA A 148 -9.32 5.96 -33.75
N ASN A 149 -10.58 5.54 -33.88
CA ASN A 149 -11.34 4.93 -32.79
C ASN A 149 -10.76 3.57 -32.38
N ASP A 150 -10.35 2.75 -33.33
CA ASP A 150 -9.68 1.47 -33.08
C ASP A 150 -8.35 1.69 -32.35
N PHE A 151 -7.59 2.72 -32.75
CA PHE A 151 -6.36 3.09 -32.06
C PHE A 151 -6.62 3.54 -30.62
N MET A 152 -7.58 4.44 -30.40
CA MET A 152 -7.93 4.92 -29.07
C MET A 152 -8.44 3.79 -28.17
N SER A 153 -9.24 2.87 -28.71
CA SER A 153 -9.73 1.69 -27.97
C SER A 153 -8.57 0.78 -27.58
N PHE A 154 -7.65 0.51 -28.51
CA PHE A 154 -6.49 -0.33 -28.25
C PHE A 154 -5.53 0.28 -27.22
N VAL A 155 -5.31 1.60 -27.25
CA VAL A 155 -4.49 2.27 -26.23
C VAL A 155 -5.21 2.26 -24.88
N SER A 156 -6.52 2.42 -24.87
CA SER A 156 -7.33 2.37 -23.64
C SER A 156 -7.21 1.02 -22.94
N GLU A 157 -7.14 -0.10 -23.66
CA GLU A 157 -6.88 -1.43 -23.07
C GLU A 157 -5.61 -1.45 -22.22
N GLY A 158 -4.53 -0.82 -22.70
CA GLY A 158 -3.28 -0.73 -21.96
C GLY A 158 -3.35 0.25 -20.79
N VAL A 159 -3.90 1.45 -21.01
CA VAL A 159 -3.98 2.49 -19.97
C VAL A 159 -4.87 2.06 -18.79
N GLN A 160 -5.92 1.27 -19.06
CA GLN A 160 -6.79 0.71 -18.03
C GLN A 160 -6.09 -0.29 -17.09
N LEU A 161 -4.90 -0.81 -17.46
CA LEU A 161 -4.06 -1.58 -16.53
C LEU A 161 -3.62 -0.72 -15.33
N ILE A 162 -3.51 0.60 -15.49
CA ILE A 162 -3.27 1.54 -14.39
C ILE A 162 -4.57 1.77 -13.61
N SER A 163 -5.61 2.26 -14.29
CA SER A 163 -6.93 2.51 -13.70
C SER A 163 -7.96 2.75 -14.81
N GLU A 164 -9.22 2.36 -14.58
CA GLU A 164 -10.35 2.70 -15.47
C GLU A 164 -10.61 4.21 -15.55
N HIS A 165 -10.14 4.97 -14.55
CA HIS A 165 -10.24 6.42 -14.46
C HIS A 165 -9.08 7.15 -15.16
N ALA A 166 -8.04 6.43 -15.59
CA ALA A 166 -6.93 7.05 -16.32
C ALA A 166 -7.42 7.61 -17.67
N ARG A 167 -7.02 8.84 -17.96
CA ARG A 167 -7.33 9.56 -19.21
C ARG A 167 -6.03 10.01 -19.85
N PHE A 168 -6.03 10.09 -21.18
CA PHE A 168 -4.83 10.40 -21.94
C PHE A 168 -5.16 11.07 -23.26
N ASN A 169 -4.16 11.75 -23.81
CA ASN A 169 -4.14 12.35 -25.12
C ASN A 169 -2.94 11.83 -25.89
N ILE A 170 -3.12 11.58 -27.19
CA ILE A 170 -2.02 11.21 -28.09
C ILE A 170 -1.80 12.36 -29.08
N GLY A 171 -0.59 12.90 -29.08
CA GLY A 171 -0.15 13.92 -30.02
C GLY A 171 0.49 13.32 -31.27
N GLY A 172 0.84 14.20 -32.21
CA GLY A 172 1.71 13.82 -33.33
C GLY A 172 3.14 13.46 -32.86
N ASP A 173 3.90 12.74 -33.69
CA ASP A 173 5.31 12.39 -33.42
C ASP A 173 5.56 11.63 -32.10
N HIS A 174 4.73 10.61 -31.82
CA HIS A 174 4.90 9.68 -30.69
C HIS A 174 4.83 10.36 -29.32
N GLU A 175 3.99 11.37 -29.20
CA GLU A 175 3.70 12.06 -27.96
C GLU A 175 2.49 11.45 -27.25
N PHE A 176 2.66 11.12 -25.97
CA PHE A 176 1.64 10.59 -25.09
C PHE A 176 1.56 11.44 -23.84
N THR A 177 0.38 11.95 -23.52
CA THR A 177 0.17 12.83 -22.37
C THR A 177 -0.97 12.29 -21.54
N PHE A 178 -0.70 11.95 -20.28
CA PHE A 178 -1.79 11.68 -19.34
C PHE A 178 -2.59 12.97 -19.07
N SER A 179 -3.87 12.84 -18.75
CA SER A 179 -4.75 13.96 -18.38
C SER A 179 -5.08 13.84 -16.91
N VAL A 180 -4.92 14.92 -16.15
CA VAL A 180 -5.27 14.92 -14.71
C VAL A 180 -6.74 15.19 -14.48
N GLU A 181 -7.46 15.75 -15.47
CA GLU A 181 -8.92 15.99 -15.37
C GLU A 181 -9.34 16.77 -14.10
N GLY A 182 -8.44 17.61 -13.58
CA GLY A 182 -8.64 18.36 -12.34
C GLY A 182 -8.38 17.58 -11.03
N TRP A 183 -8.03 16.29 -11.08
CA TRP A 183 -7.71 15.49 -9.91
C TRP A 183 -6.30 15.81 -9.37
N PRO A 184 -6.18 16.27 -8.10
CA PRO A 184 -4.92 16.75 -7.56
C PRO A 184 -3.91 15.62 -7.28
N ASP A 185 -4.37 14.43 -6.90
CA ASP A 185 -3.54 13.25 -6.65
C ASP A 185 -2.81 12.76 -7.91
N LEU A 186 -3.37 13.01 -9.10
CA LEU A 186 -2.75 12.64 -10.37
C LEU A 186 -1.48 13.46 -10.68
N PHE A 187 -1.32 14.64 -10.07
CA PHE A 187 -0.04 15.36 -10.12
C PHE A 187 1.07 14.62 -9.37
N VAL A 188 0.75 13.68 -8.47
CA VAL A 188 1.73 12.82 -7.77
C VAL A 188 1.86 11.46 -8.47
N ILE A 189 0.73 10.86 -8.86
CA ILE A 189 0.67 9.50 -9.45
C ILE A 189 1.34 9.45 -10.83
N TYR A 190 0.99 10.32 -11.77
CA TYR A 190 1.52 10.21 -13.14
C TYR A 190 3.02 10.48 -13.27
N PRO A 191 3.64 11.40 -12.52
CA PRO A 191 5.09 11.49 -12.47
C PRO A 191 5.76 10.18 -12.03
N TYR A 192 5.18 9.45 -11.08
CA TYR A 192 5.65 8.12 -10.72
C TYR A 192 5.51 7.15 -11.90
N VAL A 193 4.35 7.08 -12.57
CA VAL A 193 4.16 6.23 -13.75
C VAL A 193 5.27 6.45 -14.78
N ILE A 194 5.58 7.71 -15.10
CA ILE A 194 6.61 8.07 -16.10
C ILE A 194 8.02 7.80 -15.59
N SER A 195 8.29 7.95 -14.29
CA SER A 195 9.60 7.62 -13.72
C SER A 195 9.99 6.15 -13.94
N ARG A 196 8.98 5.27 -14.11
CA ARG A 196 9.15 3.83 -14.39
C ARG A 196 9.24 3.49 -15.88
N MET A 197 9.23 4.48 -16.78
CA MET A 197 9.29 4.28 -18.22
C MET A 197 10.53 3.45 -18.64
N PRO A 198 10.36 2.33 -19.35
CA PRO A 198 11.45 1.51 -19.84
C PRO A 198 12.43 2.25 -20.74
N GLU A 199 13.73 1.99 -20.56
CA GLU A 199 14.81 2.66 -21.29
C GLU A 199 14.68 2.51 -22.82
N CYS A 200 14.13 1.39 -23.29
CA CYS A 200 13.97 1.09 -24.71
C CYS A 200 12.92 1.96 -25.43
N LEU A 201 12.08 2.67 -24.67
CA LEU A 201 11.09 3.62 -25.17
C LEU A 201 11.63 5.05 -25.16
N LYS A 202 12.65 5.36 -24.34
CA LYS A 202 13.21 6.71 -24.24
C LYS A 202 13.79 7.14 -25.58
N GLY A 203 13.36 8.31 -26.04
CA GLY A 203 13.75 8.86 -27.35
C GLY A 203 12.95 8.33 -28.54
N LYS A 204 12.15 7.26 -28.37
CA LYS A 204 11.14 6.83 -29.36
C LYS A 204 9.79 7.48 -29.10
N TRP A 205 9.39 7.50 -27.83
CA TRP A 205 8.16 8.12 -27.35
C TRP A 205 8.49 9.26 -26.40
N LYS A 206 7.63 10.27 -26.39
CA LYS A 206 7.65 11.37 -25.43
C LYS A 206 6.43 11.24 -24.53
N PHE A 207 6.65 11.00 -23.25
CA PHE A 207 5.60 10.90 -22.25
C PHE A 207 5.55 12.15 -21.38
N PHE A 208 4.35 12.66 -21.14
CA PHE A 208 4.09 13.76 -20.22
C PHE A 208 3.08 13.35 -19.14
N PRO A 209 3.33 13.68 -17.86
CA PRO A 209 2.46 13.25 -16.76
C PRO A 209 1.13 14.00 -16.74
N PHE A 210 1.09 15.16 -17.40
CA PHE A 210 -0.06 16.02 -17.57
C PHE A 210 0.26 17.01 -18.68
N ASN A 211 -0.75 17.70 -19.19
CA ASN A 211 -0.57 18.69 -20.25
C ASN A 211 0.29 19.87 -19.77
N GLN A 212 1.38 20.14 -20.49
CA GLN A 212 2.33 21.22 -20.19
C GLN A 212 1.94 22.59 -20.77
N GLY A 213 0.88 22.61 -21.59
CA GLY A 213 0.45 23.78 -22.33
C GLY A 213 1.29 24.04 -23.57
N THR A 214 0.89 25.05 -24.35
CA THR A 214 1.64 25.48 -25.53
C THR A 214 1.43 26.95 -25.83
N ASP A 215 2.49 27.61 -26.31
CA ASP A 215 2.44 28.99 -26.79
C ASP A 215 2.00 29.07 -28.28
N THR A 216 1.76 27.92 -28.91
CA THR A 216 1.43 27.84 -30.34
C THR A 216 -0.07 27.96 -30.55
N SER A 217 -0.48 28.80 -31.50
CA SER A 217 -1.89 28.87 -31.92
C SER A 217 -2.22 27.72 -32.86
N PHE A 218 -3.37 27.08 -32.63
CA PHE A 218 -3.92 26.06 -33.51
C PHE A 218 -5.46 26.13 -33.52
N GLY A 219 -6.05 25.44 -34.49
CA GLY A 219 -7.49 25.30 -34.59
C GLY A 219 -8.02 24.28 -33.58
N PHE A 220 -9.06 24.64 -32.85
CA PHE A 220 -9.75 23.79 -31.88
C PHE A 220 -11.21 23.63 -32.30
N LYS A 221 -11.75 22.41 -32.26
CA LYS A 221 -13.14 22.14 -32.61
C LYS A 221 -13.87 21.47 -31.45
N MET A 222 -14.99 22.05 -31.04
CA MET A 222 -15.87 21.48 -30.00
C MET A 222 -17.31 22.01 -30.20
N PHE A 223 -18.32 21.21 -29.86
CA PHE A 223 -19.74 21.58 -30.01
C PHE A 223 -20.09 22.12 -31.41
N ASP A 224 -19.57 21.46 -32.45
CA ASP A 224 -19.70 21.87 -33.86
C ASP A 224 -19.20 23.28 -34.21
N THR A 225 -18.46 23.92 -33.30
CA THR A 225 -17.85 25.23 -33.48
C THR A 225 -16.33 25.08 -33.64
N ASN A 226 -15.76 25.83 -34.58
CA ASN A 226 -14.31 25.89 -34.79
C ASN A 226 -13.79 27.20 -34.22
N PHE A 227 -12.80 27.11 -33.35
CA PHE A 227 -12.07 28.22 -32.77
C PHE A 227 -10.64 28.24 -33.31
N GLU A 228 -10.07 29.43 -33.43
CA GLU A 228 -8.63 29.62 -33.59
C GLU A 228 -8.13 30.20 -32.27
N LEU A 229 -7.35 29.43 -31.51
CA LEU A 229 -6.96 29.76 -30.14
C LEU A 229 -6.27 31.13 -30.03
N GLY A 230 -5.51 31.54 -31.05
CA GLY A 230 -4.83 32.83 -31.12
C GLY A 230 -5.75 34.04 -31.33
N ASN A 231 -7.00 33.83 -31.76
CA ASN A 231 -8.00 34.89 -31.89
C ASN A 231 -8.74 35.17 -30.59
N ILE A 232 -8.77 34.18 -29.68
CA ILE A 232 -9.46 34.30 -28.40
C ILE A 232 -8.79 35.37 -27.56
N GLN A 233 -9.58 36.34 -27.12
CA GLN A 233 -9.11 37.46 -26.32
C GLN A 233 -9.43 37.24 -24.85
N VAL A 234 -8.46 37.50 -23.98
CA VAL A 234 -8.59 37.32 -22.52
C VAL A 234 -8.16 38.57 -21.76
N LEU A 235 -8.85 38.88 -20.67
CA LEU A 235 -8.52 39.94 -19.72
C LEU A 235 -8.29 39.32 -18.33
N PRO A 236 -7.03 39.05 -17.97
CA PRO A 236 -6.69 38.54 -16.65
C PRO A 236 -6.81 39.62 -15.57
N SER A 237 -7.39 39.27 -14.42
CA SER A 237 -7.48 40.10 -13.22
C SER A 237 -6.82 39.37 -12.05
N TYR A 238 -5.70 39.90 -11.57
CA TYR A 238 -4.89 39.28 -10.51
C TYR A 238 -5.47 39.57 -9.12
N ASN A 239 -5.53 38.54 -8.27
CA ASN A 239 -5.79 38.65 -6.85
C ASN A 239 -4.49 38.49 -6.05
N GLU A 240 -4.05 39.54 -5.37
CA GLU A 240 -2.80 39.54 -4.59
C GLU A 240 -2.85 38.58 -3.38
N GLU A 241 -4.02 38.38 -2.77
CA GLU A 241 -4.20 37.56 -1.58
C GLU A 241 -4.03 36.07 -1.90
N SER A 242 -4.85 35.55 -2.82
CA SER A 242 -4.83 34.15 -3.25
C SER A 242 -3.75 33.85 -4.29
N SER A 243 -3.16 34.87 -4.93
CA SER A 243 -2.18 34.72 -6.03
C SER A 243 -2.74 34.09 -7.31
N ASP A 244 -4.06 34.15 -7.50
CA ASP A 244 -4.75 33.58 -8.64
C ASP A 244 -5.37 34.67 -9.52
N PHE A 245 -6.02 34.26 -10.60
CA PHE A 245 -6.57 35.11 -11.64
C PHE A 245 -8.03 34.80 -11.89
N HIS A 246 -8.83 35.85 -12.03
CA HIS A 246 -10.10 35.81 -12.72
C HIS A 246 -9.89 36.17 -14.19
N ILE A 247 -10.39 35.35 -15.11
CA ILE A 247 -10.21 35.53 -16.56
C ILE A 247 -11.52 35.90 -17.22
N LYS A 248 -11.61 37.10 -17.80
CA LYS A 248 -12.69 37.40 -18.76
C LYS A 248 -12.27 37.03 -20.17
N TYR A 249 -13.11 36.33 -20.92
CA TYR A 249 -12.77 35.89 -22.28
C TYR A 249 -13.80 36.31 -23.33
N TYR A 250 -13.35 36.50 -24.56
CA TYR A 250 -14.18 36.91 -25.69
C TYR A 250 -13.69 36.31 -27.00
N ASP A 251 -14.63 35.72 -27.75
CA ASP A 251 -14.53 35.42 -29.17
C ASP A 251 -15.96 35.29 -29.74
N PRO A 252 -16.25 35.80 -30.95
CA PRO A 252 -17.59 35.67 -31.56
C PRO A 252 -18.07 34.23 -31.73
N GLY A 253 -17.16 33.24 -31.76
CA GLY A 253 -17.49 31.83 -31.82
C GLY A 253 -18.31 31.34 -30.63
N PHE A 254 -18.19 31.98 -29.45
CA PHE A 254 -18.96 31.63 -28.27
C PHE A 254 -20.43 32.07 -28.32
N ASP A 255 -20.79 33.05 -29.17
CA ASP A 255 -22.14 33.61 -29.25
C ASP A 255 -23.22 32.55 -29.62
N ASN A 256 -22.81 31.44 -30.24
CA ASN A 256 -23.70 30.36 -30.67
C ASN A 256 -23.77 29.20 -29.67
N LEU A 257 -23.05 29.26 -28.56
CA LEU A 257 -23.01 28.23 -27.53
C LEU A 257 -23.89 28.60 -26.33
N SER A 258 -24.39 27.61 -25.60
CA SER A 258 -24.95 27.86 -24.27
C SER A 258 -23.83 28.35 -23.32
N VAL A 259 -24.20 28.99 -22.21
CA VAL A 259 -23.22 29.46 -21.20
C VAL A 259 -22.35 28.31 -20.70
N GLU A 260 -22.95 27.16 -20.41
CA GLU A 260 -22.23 25.95 -19.97
C GLU A 260 -21.30 25.39 -21.04
N GLN A 261 -21.74 25.35 -22.31
CA GLN A 261 -20.90 24.91 -23.43
C GLN A 261 -19.73 25.87 -23.68
N ALA A 262 -19.98 27.18 -23.60
CA ALA A 262 -18.94 28.20 -23.79
C ALA A 262 -17.89 28.13 -22.66
N GLU A 263 -18.32 28.00 -21.41
CA GLU A 263 -17.41 27.84 -20.27
C GLU A 263 -16.61 26.54 -20.37
N GLY A 264 -17.28 25.41 -20.64
CA GLY A 264 -16.63 24.11 -20.78
C GLY A 264 -15.59 24.11 -21.91
N ALA A 265 -15.95 24.63 -23.09
CA ALA A 265 -15.02 24.76 -24.21
C ALA A 265 -13.82 25.67 -23.86
N PHE A 266 -14.07 26.79 -23.18
CA PHE A 266 -12.99 27.70 -22.80
C PHE A 266 -12.06 27.10 -21.74
N ARG A 267 -12.55 26.30 -20.79
CA ARG A 267 -11.68 25.60 -19.83
C ARG A 267 -10.76 24.59 -20.50
N VAL A 268 -11.27 23.80 -21.45
CA VAL A 268 -10.41 22.90 -22.25
C VAL A 268 -9.34 23.70 -23.01
N MET A 269 -9.71 24.85 -23.60
CA MET A 269 -8.74 25.72 -24.28
C MET A 269 -7.69 26.30 -23.33
N LEU A 270 -8.07 26.63 -22.09
CA LEU A 270 -7.13 27.09 -21.07
C LEU A 270 -6.12 26.00 -20.73
N ASP A 271 -6.56 24.77 -20.49
CA ASP A 271 -5.67 23.65 -20.17
C ASP A 271 -4.73 23.33 -21.33
N LEU A 272 -5.22 23.40 -22.57
CA LEU A 272 -4.41 23.26 -23.77
C LEU A 272 -3.31 24.33 -23.89
N VAL A 273 -3.57 25.57 -23.49
CA VAL A 273 -2.63 26.70 -23.65
C VAL A 273 -1.71 26.88 -22.44
N LEU A 274 -2.27 26.83 -21.23
CA LEU A 274 -1.53 27.05 -19.99
C LEU A 274 -0.81 25.79 -19.51
N GLY A 275 -1.40 24.63 -19.77
CA GLY A 275 -1.09 23.37 -19.11
C GLY A 275 -1.95 23.19 -17.86
N GLU A 276 -2.30 21.95 -17.55
CA GLU A 276 -3.26 21.62 -16.48
C GLU A 276 -2.77 22.10 -15.11
N GLY A 277 -1.48 21.96 -14.81
CA GLY A 277 -0.95 22.40 -13.51
C GLY A 277 -0.99 23.92 -13.31
N VAL A 278 -0.72 24.69 -14.36
CA VAL A 278 -0.82 26.17 -14.34
C VAL A 278 -2.28 26.60 -14.26
N SER A 279 -3.17 25.95 -15.01
CA SER A 279 -4.61 26.19 -14.95
C SER A 279 -5.15 25.97 -13.53
N VAL A 280 -4.88 24.81 -12.94
CA VAL A 280 -5.33 24.45 -11.58
C VAL A 280 -4.79 25.44 -10.55
N LYS A 281 -3.53 25.84 -10.66
CA LYS A 281 -2.92 26.71 -9.65
C LYS A 281 -3.38 28.17 -9.72
N TYR A 282 -3.50 28.73 -10.93
CA TYR A 282 -3.64 30.17 -11.09
C TYR A 282 -5.00 30.63 -11.60
N ILE A 283 -5.88 29.74 -12.07
CA ILE A 283 -7.17 30.15 -12.64
C ILE A 283 -8.28 29.87 -11.64
N ARG A 284 -8.82 30.94 -11.03
CA ARG A 284 -9.89 30.84 -10.03
C ARG A 284 -11.26 30.72 -10.69
N THR A 285 -11.55 31.65 -11.60
CA THR A 285 -12.84 31.75 -12.28
C THR A 285 -12.66 32.28 -13.69
N VAL A 286 -13.57 31.90 -14.56
CA VAL A 286 -13.66 32.40 -15.93
C VAL A 286 -15.04 33.02 -16.14
N GLU A 287 -15.12 34.05 -16.97
CA GLU A 287 -16.39 34.71 -17.30
C GLU A 287 -16.37 35.18 -18.76
N MET A 288 -17.42 34.86 -19.52
CA MET A 288 -17.55 35.35 -20.88
C MET A 288 -17.87 36.85 -20.88
N ALA A 289 -17.15 37.63 -21.69
CA ALA A 289 -17.40 39.05 -21.86
C ALA A 289 -18.36 39.32 -23.02
N ASP A 290 -19.24 40.32 -22.89
CA ASP A 290 -20.19 40.71 -23.95
C ASP A 290 -19.52 41.24 -25.23
N LYS A 291 -18.30 41.78 -25.10
CA LYS A 291 -17.56 42.42 -26.18
C LYS A 291 -16.05 42.43 -25.91
N SER A 292 -15.29 42.54 -26.99
CA SER A 292 -13.86 42.81 -26.94
C SER A 292 -13.53 44.11 -26.19
N ASP A 293 -12.52 44.06 -25.31
CA ASP A 293 -11.91 45.20 -24.62
C ASP A 293 -10.49 45.43 -25.14
N LYS A 294 -10.08 46.69 -25.33
CA LYS A 294 -8.74 47.03 -25.83
C LYS A 294 -7.59 46.59 -24.91
N ARG A 295 -7.88 46.28 -23.65
CA ARG A 295 -6.91 45.78 -22.66
C ARG A 295 -6.76 44.25 -22.72
N MET A 296 -7.62 43.55 -23.45
CA MET A 296 -7.50 42.11 -23.61
C MET A 296 -6.21 41.76 -24.37
N ILE A 297 -5.59 40.68 -23.96
CA ILE A 297 -4.44 40.04 -24.61
C ILE A 297 -4.91 38.79 -25.35
N ALA A 298 -4.11 38.25 -26.26
CA ALA A 298 -4.42 36.96 -26.87
C ALA A 298 -4.27 35.84 -25.83
N LEU A 299 -5.09 34.78 -25.92
CA LEU A 299 -5.01 33.63 -25.03
C LEU A 299 -3.61 33.00 -24.99
N SER A 300 -2.92 32.92 -26.13
CA SER A 300 -1.53 32.43 -26.23
C SER A 300 -0.50 33.26 -25.45
N GLN A 301 -0.84 34.48 -25.02
CA GLN A 301 0.03 35.33 -24.20
C GLN A 301 -0.26 35.19 -22.71
N LEU A 302 -1.29 34.45 -22.32
CA LEU A 302 -1.79 34.39 -20.95
C LEU A 302 -0.79 33.73 -19.99
N LYS A 303 -0.18 32.59 -20.35
CA LYS A 303 0.81 31.90 -19.51
C LYS A 303 1.96 32.83 -19.11
N LYS A 304 2.55 33.50 -20.11
CA LYS A 304 3.62 34.48 -19.91
C LYS A 304 3.18 35.70 -19.11
N HIS A 305 1.93 36.13 -19.26
CA HIS A 305 1.37 37.21 -18.45
C HIS A 305 1.25 36.80 -16.98
N ILE A 306 0.71 35.61 -16.71
CA ILE A 306 0.59 35.05 -15.36
C ILE A 306 1.97 34.97 -14.70
N GLU A 307 2.93 34.30 -15.35
CA GLU A 307 4.30 34.14 -14.83
C GLU A 307 4.93 35.49 -14.47
N LYS A 308 4.84 36.47 -15.39
CA LYS A 308 5.39 37.81 -15.16
C LYS A 308 4.71 38.52 -13.99
N THR A 309 3.38 38.43 -13.90
CA THR A 309 2.60 39.10 -12.84
C THR A 309 2.87 38.47 -11.47
N VAL A 310 2.94 37.14 -11.38
CA VAL A 310 3.30 36.41 -10.15
C VAL A 310 4.70 36.82 -9.67
N LYS A 311 5.69 36.79 -10.56
CA LYS A 311 7.08 37.20 -10.24
C LYS A 311 7.19 38.68 -9.87
N ALA A 312 6.43 39.56 -10.52
CA ALA A 312 6.42 40.99 -10.19
C ALA A 312 5.86 41.28 -8.78
N ASN A 313 5.05 40.37 -8.23
CA ASN A 313 4.52 40.44 -6.88
C ASN A 313 5.36 39.66 -5.85
N GLY A 314 6.60 39.28 -6.22
CA GLY A 314 7.56 38.63 -5.32
C GLY A 314 7.26 37.17 -5.01
N LYS A 315 6.37 36.52 -5.77
CA LYS A 315 6.05 35.08 -5.63
C LYS A 315 6.77 34.28 -6.72
N GLU A 316 7.07 33.02 -6.44
CA GLU A 316 7.61 32.08 -7.41
C GLU A 316 6.49 31.51 -8.30
N PHE A 317 6.83 31.17 -9.55
CA PHE A 317 5.90 30.59 -10.50
C PHE A 317 6.15 29.08 -10.60
N PHE A 318 5.14 28.31 -10.20
CA PHE A 318 5.09 26.85 -10.24
C PHE A 318 4.25 26.37 -11.42
N GLU A 319 4.71 25.32 -12.11
CA GLU A 319 3.93 24.63 -13.14
C GLU A 319 3.28 23.35 -12.63
N ASN A 320 3.89 22.70 -11.62
CA ASN A 320 3.34 21.51 -11.00
C ASN A 320 2.83 21.83 -9.58
N PRO A 321 1.52 21.67 -9.30
CA PRO A 321 0.94 21.90 -7.97
C PRO A 321 1.64 21.15 -6.84
N LYS A 322 2.18 19.95 -7.10
CA LYS A 322 2.86 19.14 -6.06
C LYS A 322 4.14 19.79 -5.51
N ASP A 323 4.73 20.72 -6.26
CA ASP A 323 6.00 21.36 -5.87
C ASP A 323 5.75 22.60 -4.97
N LEU A 324 4.48 22.98 -4.76
CA LEU A 324 4.07 24.10 -3.94
C LEU A 324 3.55 23.61 -2.59
N TYR A 325 4.32 23.85 -1.53
CA TYR A 325 3.88 23.62 -0.16
C TYR A 325 3.30 24.90 0.43
N THR A 326 2.08 24.82 0.97
CA THR A 326 1.39 25.92 1.63
C THR A 326 1.16 25.61 3.11
N GLY A 327 1.33 26.63 3.95
CA GLY A 327 1.05 26.53 5.38
C GLY A 327 -0.43 26.76 5.67
N TYR A 328 -1.00 25.99 6.59
CA TYR A 328 -2.35 26.16 7.09
C TYR A 328 -2.38 26.17 8.62
N HIS A 329 -3.36 26.88 9.18
CA HIS A 329 -3.54 27.02 10.62
C HIS A 329 -4.95 26.59 11.02
N LEU A 330 -5.06 25.84 12.10
CA LEU A 330 -6.33 25.36 12.65
C LEU A 330 -6.41 25.70 14.14
N THR A 331 -7.63 25.69 14.67
CA THR A 331 -7.86 25.80 16.10
C THR A 331 -8.06 24.38 16.65
N PRO A 332 -7.18 23.89 17.53
CA PRO A 332 -7.32 22.57 18.13
C PRO A 332 -8.67 22.41 18.83
N LYS A 333 -9.25 21.22 18.70
CA LYS A 333 -10.49 20.82 19.36
C LYS A 333 -10.15 19.86 20.51
N ASP A 334 -10.94 19.93 21.58
CA ASP A 334 -10.92 18.94 22.67
C ASP A 334 -11.64 17.67 22.18
N SER A 335 -10.92 16.84 21.42
CA SER A 335 -11.39 15.58 20.86
C SER A 335 -10.26 14.55 20.89
N LYS A 336 -10.63 13.27 20.92
CA LYS A 336 -9.68 12.15 20.82
C LYS A 336 -9.41 11.71 19.37
N GLU A 337 -10.15 12.27 18.41
CA GLU A 337 -9.94 12.01 16.99
C GLU A 337 -8.54 12.47 16.58
N LEU A 338 -7.90 11.71 15.68
CA LEU A 338 -6.63 12.11 15.11
C LEU A 338 -6.78 13.45 14.38
N ARG A 339 -5.72 14.26 14.40
CA ARG A 339 -5.65 15.59 13.78
C ARG A 339 -6.61 16.64 14.34
N ALA A 340 -7.47 16.31 15.30
CA ALA A 340 -8.29 17.30 16.00
C ALA A 340 -7.44 18.27 16.81
N ASP A 341 -6.21 17.88 17.16
CA ASP A 341 -5.23 18.64 17.93
C ASP A 341 -4.34 19.55 17.07
N VAL A 342 -4.44 19.49 15.73
CA VAL A 342 -3.57 20.21 14.79
C VAL A 342 -3.67 21.73 14.98
N MET A 343 -2.52 22.38 15.14
CA MET A 343 -2.40 23.84 15.22
C MET A 343 -1.89 24.45 13.90
N PHE A 344 -0.88 23.82 13.32
CA PHE A 344 -0.24 24.26 12.08
C PHE A 344 0.18 23.05 11.26
N GLY A 345 0.08 23.15 9.95
CA GLY A 345 0.67 22.18 9.04
C GLY A 345 1.12 22.82 7.75
N ILE A 346 1.83 22.02 6.95
CA ILE A 346 2.29 22.38 5.62
C ILE A 346 1.88 21.25 4.69
N THR A 347 1.34 21.56 3.51
CA THR A 347 0.89 20.55 2.55
C THR A 347 1.06 21.04 1.11
N CYS A 348 1.31 20.13 0.18
CA CYS A 348 1.13 20.38 -1.24
C CYS A 348 -0.23 19.86 -1.78
N MET A 349 -1.07 19.34 -0.89
CA MET A 349 -2.38 18.73 -1.17
C MET A 349 -3.47 19.36 -0.28
N GLU A 350 -3.72 20.66 -0.47
CA GLU A 350 -4.71 21.41 0.32
C GLU A 350 -6.10 20.78 0.28
N SER A 351 -6.50 20.25 -0.88
CA SER A 351 -7.81 19.62 -1.09
C SER A 351 -7.96 18.33 -0.28
N LEU A 352 -6.93 17.48 -0.21
CA LEU A 352 -6.95 16.28 0.62
C LEU A 352 -7.08 16.62 2.12
N VAL A 353 -6.36 17.65 2.58
CA VAL A 353 -6.50 18.17 3.94
C VAL A 353 -7.92 18.69 4.20
N ALA A 354 -8.49 19.43 3.24
CA ALA A 354 -9.85 19.93 3.35
C ALA A 354 -10.87 18.79 3.44
N GLU A 355 -10.72 17.75 2.61
CA GLU A 355 -11.59 16.57 2.61
C GLU A 355 -11.56 15.82 3.94
N TYR A 356 -10.38 15.65 4.56
CA TYR A 356 -10.26 15.06 5.89
C TYR A 356 -11.15 15.76 6.91
N TYR A 357 -11.11 17.10 6.96
CA TYR A 357 -11.90 17.86 7.93
C TYR A 357 -13.37 18.04 7.54
N SER A 358 -13.72 17.89 6.26
CA SER A 358 -15.10 17.87 5.80
C SER A 358 -15.73 16.48 5.75
N GLN A 359 -14.97 15.43 6.12
CA GLN A 359 -15.38 14.02 6.04
C GLN A 359 -15.75 13.57 4.62
N SER A 360 -15.10 14.17 3.61
CA SER A 360 -15.17 13.70 2.23
C SER A 360 -14.04 12.69 1.99
N THR A 361 -14.27 11.74 1.09
CA THR A 361 -13.27 10.72 0.71
C THR A 361 -12.95 10.72 -0.77
N GLU A 362 -13.41 11.72 -1.54
CA GLU A 362 -13.32 11.71 -3.01
C GLU A 362 -11.89 11.57 -3.53
N ILE A 363 -10.92 12.37 -3.06
CA ILE A 363 -9.52 12.27 -3.49
C ILE A 363 -8.86 11.00 -2.96
N PHE A 364 -9.20 10.60 -1.74
CA PHE A 364 -8.69 9.36 -1.14
C PHE A 364 -9.11 8.13 -1.97
N ASP A 365 -10.40 8.04 -2.31
CA ASP A 365 -10.97 6.95 -3.11
C ASP A 365 -10.50 7.01 -4.56
N HIS A 366 -10.35 8.21 -5.11
CA HIS A 366 -9.80 8.40 -6.45
C HIS A 366 -8.35 7.88 -6.52
N ALA A 367 -7.47 8.27 -5.60
CA ALA A 367 -6.10 7.75 -5.56
C ALA A 367 -6.05 6.22 -5.32
N ASN A 368 -6.93 5.72 -4.45
CA ASN A 368 -7.08 4.28 -4.21
C ASN A 368 -7.48 3.51 -5.48
N SER A 369 -8.29 4.08 -6.36
CA SER A 369 -8.64 3.46 -7.66
C SER A 369 -7.44 3.21 -8.58
N PHE A 370 -6.33 3.93 -8.37
CA PHE A 370 -5.04 3.72 -9.06
C PHE A 370 -4.13 2.72 -8.32
N GLY A 371 -4.54 2.20 -7.16
CA GLY A 371 -3.71 1.39 -6.28
C GLY A 371 -2.70 2.19 -5.46
N ALA A 372 -2.88 3.51 -5.33
CA ALA A 372 -2.10 4.37 -4.45
C ALA A 372 -2.88 4.69 -3.17
N GLN A 373 -2.20 4.92 -2.06
CA GLN A 373 -2.83 5.15 -0.77
C GLN A 373 -2.37 6.47 -0.16
N ALA A 374 -3.32 7.33 0.21
CA ALA A 374 -3.04 8.48 1.06
C ALA A 374 -3.05 8.04 2.52
N ILE A 375 -1.95 8.26 3.23
CA ILE A 375 -1.80 7.93 4.65
C ILE A 375 -1.13 9.09 5.40
N PHE A 376 -1.15 9.04 6.72
CA PHE A 376 -0.23 9.79 7.54
C PHE A 376 0.38 8.92 8.65
N LEU A 377 1.66 9.12 8.92
CA LEU A 377 2.29 8.62 10.13
C LEU A 377 2.00 9.58 11.28
N VAL A 378 1.74 9.04 12.48
CA VAL A 378 1.50 9.83 13.69
C VAL A 378 2.33 9.30 14.85
N PHE A 379 2.89 10.23 15.62
CA PHE A 379 3.61 9.96 16.86
C PHE A 379 3.38 11.07 17.87
N ARG A 380 3.55 10.76 19.16
CA ARG A 380 3.30 11.70 20.25
C ARG A 380 4.40 12.76 20.34
N ASN A 381 4.01 14.00 20.60
CA ASN A 381 4.93 15.10 20.85
C ASN A 381 5.64 14.95 22.21
N HIS A 382 6.91 15.33 22.28
CA HIS A 382 7.58 15.54 23.57
C HIS A 382 7.19 16.89 24.17
N GLN A 383 7.51 17.08 25.46
CA GLN A 383 7.26 18.35 26.16
C GLN A 383 7.99 19.55 25.53
N ASP A 384 9.09 19.31 24.80
CA ASP A 384 9.80 20.34 24.03
C ASP A 384 9.30 20.35 22.58
N GLY A 385 8.53 21.39 22.24
CA GLY A 385 7.97 21.57 20.90
C GLY A 385 9.01 21.82 19.81
N GLN A 386 10.15 22.45 20.12
CA GLN A 386 11.19 22.67 19.10
C GLN A 386 11.95 21.38 18.80
N ALA A 387 12.25 20.59 19.83
CA ALA A 387 12.85 19.27 19.66
C ALA A 387 11.92 18.36 18.84
N THR A 388 10.62 18.40 19.12
CA THR A 388 9.60 17.62 18.39
C THR A 388 9.55 18.02 16.91
N LEU A 389 9.56 19.32 16.60
CA LEU A 389 9.54 19.78 15.21
C LEU A 389 10.80 19.37 14.44
N ASN A 390 11.98 19.51 15.06
CA ASN A 390 13.24 19.09 14.45
C ASN A 390 13.25 17.58 14.20
N PHE A 391 12.80 16.80 15.20
CA PHE A 391 12.68 15.35 15.07
C PHE A 391 11.76 14.95 13.91
N ARG A 392 10.59 15.60 13.76
CA ARG A 392 9.70 15.36 12.63
C ARG A 392 10.41 15.58 11.30
N HIS A 393 11.07 16.72 11.12
CA HIS A 393 11.78 17.03 9.87
C HIS A 393 12.91 16.04 9.59
N ASP A 394 13.71 15.69 10.61
CA ASP A 394 14.77 14.69 10.46
C ASP A 394 14.19 13.33 10.04
N LEU A 395 13.03 12.93 10.60
CA LEU A 395 12.35 11.70 10.22
C LEU A 395 11.77 11.77 8.80
N GLU A 396 11.21 12.90 8.38
CA GLU A 396 10.72 13.14 7.01
C GLU A 396 11.85 13.00 5.98
N ASP A 397 13.03 13.59 6.27
CA ASP A 397 14.21 13.50 5.43
C ASP A 397 14.69 12.04 5.31
N ARG A 398 14.78 11.32 6.45
CA ARG A 398 15.18 9.90 6.46
C ARG A 398 14.19 9.01 5.70
N ILE A 399 12.88 9.16 5.93
CA ILE A 399 11.86 8.41 5.18
C ILE A 399 12.01 8.70 3.68
N THR A 400 12.21 9.96 3.30
CA THR A 400 12.35 10.35 1.91
C THR A 400 13.60 9.76 1.24
N ASP A 401 14.75 9.89 1.89
CA ASP A 401 16.05 9.58 1.29
C ASP A 401 16.45 8.12 1.44
N GLU A 402 16.07 7.45 2.54
CA GLU A 402 16.40 6.04 2.80
C GLU A 402 15.35 5.09 2.21
N ILE A 403 14.07 5.49 2.10
CA ILE A 403 12.96 4.58 1.74
C ILE A 403 12.24 5.02 0.45
N LEU A 404 11.63 6.20 0.43
CA LEU A 404 10.73 6.58 -0.67
C LEU A 404 11.46 6.73 -2.00
N LYS A 405 12.56 7.49 -2.06
CA LYS A 405 13.31 7.73 -3.30
C LYS A 405 14.01 6.48 -3.83
N PRO A 406 14.78 5.70 -3.03
CA PRO A 406 15.51 4.54 -3.56
C PRO A 406 14.58 3.45 -4.10
N HIS A 407 13.46 3.21 -3.41
CA HIS A 407 12.53 2.15 -3.75
C HIS A 407 11.35 2.62 -4.63
N ASN A 408 11.23 3.94 -4.87
CA ASN A 408 10.11 4.59 -5.57
C ASN A 408 8.74 4.21 -4.95
N LEU A 409 8.65 4.24 -3.63
CA LEU A 409 7.47 3.77 -2.88
C LEU A 409 6.43 4.84 -2.58
N GLY A 410 6.73 6.11 -2.83
CA GLY A 410 5.80 7.21 -2.53
C GLY A 410 6.47 8.57 -2.46
N GLN A 411 5.75 9.53 -1.87
CA GLN A 411 6.20 10.88 -1.61
C GLN A 411 5.55 11.44 -0.33
N ILE A 412 6.32 12.20 0.45
CA ILE A 412 5.77 13.05 1.52
C ILE A 412 5.05 14.24 0.89
N ILE A 413 3.77 14.40 1.19
CA ILE A 413 2.91 15.47 0.67
C ILE A 413 2.65 16.58 1.70
N GLY A 414 3.11 16.41 2.93
CA GLY A 414 2.96 17.41 3.97
C GLY A 414 3.29 16.87 5.34
N GLY A 415 2.94 17.66 6.34
CA GLY A 415 2.98 17.27 7.73
C GLY A 415 2.32 18.32 8.61
N ALA A 416 1.99 17.93 9.83
CA ALA A 416 1.29 18.80 10.76
C ALA A 416 1.83 18.63 12.19
N THR A 417 1.70 19.70 12.97
CA THR A 417 2.02 19.71 14.40
C THR A 417 0.76 20.10 15.16
N GLY A 418 0.29 19.17 15.99
CA GLY A 418 -0.79 19.38 16.94
C GLY A 418 -0.29 19.65 18.36
N THR A 419 -1.23 19.74 19.30
CA THR A 419 -0.90 19.93 20.72
C THR A 419 -0.30 18.67 21.33
N ASP A 420 -0.73 17.50 20.88
CA ASP A 420 -0.38 16.21 21.47
C ASP A 420 0.42 15.33 20.51
N TYR A 421 0.20 15.48 19.20
CA TYR A 421 0.81 14.65 18.17
C TYR A 421 1.46 15.44 17.05
N SER A 422 2.34 14.76 16.33
CA SER A 422 2.94 15.20 15.07
C SER A 422 2.60 14.22 13.97
N TYR A 423 2.44 14.75 12.76
CA TYR A 423 1.93 14.04 11.60
C TYR A 423 2.87 14.21 10.41
N ILE A 424 3.14 13.11 9.70
CA ILE A 424 3.84 13.11 8.41
C ILE A 424 2.86 12.57 7.37
N ASP A 425 2.49 13.39 6.39
CA ASP A 425 1.45 13.09 5.42
C ASP A 425 2.11 12.51 4.14
N LEU A 426 1.66 11.36 3.65
CA LEU A 426 2.26 10.64 2.52
C LEU A 426 1.24 10.16 1.49
N PHE A 427 1.68 10.14 0.22
CA PHE A 427 1.14 9.23 -0.79
C PHE A 427 2.09 8.05 -0.97
N VAL A 428 1.59 6.82 -0.81
CA VAL A 428 2.36 5.59 -1.02
C VAL A 428 1.80 4.81 -2.21
N PHE A 429 2.68 4.26 -3.04
CA PHE A 429 2.33 3.56 -4.28
C PHE A 429 2.21 2.04 -4.09
N ASN A 430 2.70 1.54 -2.95
CA ASN A 430 2.52 0.19 -2.46
C ASN A 430 2.62 0.22 -0.93
N ILE A 431 1.49 0.10 -0.23
CA ILE A 431 1.45 0.22 1.22
C ILE A 431 2.22 -0.91 1.92
N HIS A 432 2.13 -2.15 1.42
CA HIS A 432 2.78 -3.29 2.06
C HIS A 432 4.31 -3.15 2.00
N SER A 433 4.86 -2.85 0.82
CA SER A 433 6.29 -2.60 0.67
C SER A 433 6.76 -1.37 1.44
N PHE A 434 5.97 -0.30 1.49
CA PHE A 434 6.30 0.87 2.31
C PHE A 434 6.38 0.53 3.80
N LEU A 435 5.39 -0.19 4.34
CA LEU A 435 5.36 -0.57 5.75
C LEU A 435 6.54 -1.48 6.09
N GLN A 436 6.85 -2.46 5.24
CA GLN A 436 8.01 -3.34 5.43
C GLN A 436 9.33 -2.56 5.52
N GLU A 437 9.52 -1.54 4.68
CA GLU A 437 10.77 -0.75 4.66
C GLU A 437 10.83 0.31 5.78
N VAL A 438 9.69 0.87 6.20
CA VAL A 438 9.65 1.92 7.23
C VAL A 438 9.73 1.37 8.65
N LEU A 439 9.24 0.15 8.90
CA LEU A 439 9.22 -0.44 10.24
C LEU A 439 10.61 -0.49 10.91
N PRO A 440 11.67 -1.01 10.27
CA PRO A 440 13.01 -1.04 10.87
C PRO A 440 13.55 0.37 11.20
N LEU A 441 13.23 1.36 10.37
CA LEU A 441 13.60 2.76 10.62
C LEU A 441 12.91 3.30 11.88
N LEU A 442 11.61 3.04 12.04
CA LEU A 442 10.83 3.53 13.17
C LEU A 442 11.20 2.83 14.48
N GLU A 443 11.52 1.54 14.44
CA GLU A 443 11.94 0.78 15.62
C GLU A 443 13.26 1.25 16.24
N ALA A 444 14.08 1.98 15.48
CA ALA A 444 15.30 2.61 16.01
C ALA A 444 14.99 3.72 17.03
N TYR A 445 13.76 4.23 17.08
CA TYR A 445 13.34 5.31 17.96
C TYR A 445 12.56 4.78 19.17
N LEU A 446 13.30 4.29 20.16
CA LEU A 446 12.77 3.58 21.33
C LEU A 446 11.78 4.39 22.17
N ASP A 447 11.89 5.72 22.17
CA ASP A 447 11.04 6.59 22.98
C ASP A 447 9.68 6.91 22.32
N TYR A 448 9.42 6.39 21.11
CA TYR A 448 8.24 6.74 20.31
C TYR A 448 7.41 5.51 19.92
N SER A 449 6.10 5.66 20.07
CA SER A 449 5.09 4.80 19.43
C SER A 449 4.65 5.46 18.14
N PHE A 450 4.79 4.74 17.02
CA PHE A 450 4.34 5.20 15.71
C PHE A 450 3.09 4.45 15.26
N TYR A 451 2.19 5.17 14.60
CA TYR A 451 1.03 4.61 13.94
C TYR A 451 0.97 5.10 12.50
N ALA A 452 0.43 4.29 11.60
CA ALA A 452 -0.02 4.72 10.28
C ALA A 452 -1.55 4.78 10.28
N ALA A 453 -2.11 5.87 9.79
CA ALA A 453 -3.53 6.01 9.60
C ALA A 453 -3.85 6.37 8.14
N ASP A 454 -4.97 5.88 7.65
CA ASP A 454 -5.51 6.31 6.37
C ASP A 454 -5.85 7.82 6.43
N PHE A 455 -5.67 8.56 5.34
CA PHE A 455 -5.95 9.99 5.28
C PHE A 455 -7.45 10.31 5.17
N ILE A 456 -8.26 9.77 6.07
CA ILE A 456 -9.71 10.01 6.22
C ILE A 456 -10.07 9.96 7.72
N SER A 457 -11.17 10.60 8.14
CA SER A 457 -11.50 10.75 9.57
C SER A 457 -11.74 9.43 10.30
N ASP A 458 -12.36 8.46 9.63
CA ASP A 458 -12.78 7.18 10.19
C ASP A 458 -12.07 6.00 9.50
N GLY A 459 -10.82 6.22 9.08
CA GLY A 459 -10.00 5.22 8.40
C GLY A 459 -9.27 4.26 9.34
N ASP A 460 -8.63 3.27 8.75
CA ASP A 460 -7.87 2.27 9.51
C ASP A 460 -6.66 2.92 10.19
N ILE A 461 -6.45 2.56 11.46
CA ILE A 461 -5.27 2.96 12.25
C ILE A 461 -4.48 1.71 12.60
N ARG A 462 -3.21 1.69 12.19
CA ARG A 462 -2.29 0.56 12.37
C ARG A 462 -1.15 0.98 13.29
N LYS A 463 -1.00 0.32 14.45
CA LYS A 463 0.15 0.52 15.33
C LYS A 463 1.38 -0.12 14.68
N LEU A 464 2.38 0.70 14.36
CA LEU A 464 3.62 0.25 13.72
C LEU A 464 4.63 -0.18 14.77
N THR A 465 4.88 0.70 15.75
CA THR A 465 5.83 0.43 16.83
C THR A 465 5.25 0.86 18.18
N GLU A 466 5.91 0.44 19.24
CA GLU A 466 5.59 0.82 20.60
C GLU A 466 6.84 1.29 21.32
N ALA A 467 6.71 2.43 22.00
CA ALA A 467 7.72 3.00 22.84
C ALA A 467 8.08 2.02 23.95
N ASP A 468 9.37 1.91 24.17
CA ASP A 468 9.98 1.04 25.16
C ASP A 468 9.45 1.37 26.57
N SER A 469 9.03 2.61 26.84
CA SER A 469 8.44 3.03 28.13
C SER A 469 6.97 2.63 28.34
N GLU A 470 6.25 2.28 27.28
CA GLU A 470 4.83 1.88 27.36
C GLU A 470 4.66 0.40 27.71
N ILE A 471 5.73 -0.39 27.58
CA ILE A 471 5.74 -1.82 27.90
C ILE A 471 5.72 -2.01 29.41
N GLU A 472 4.71 -2.73 29.90
CA GLU A 472 4.60 -3.06 31.33
C GLU A 472 5.81 -3.89 31.81
N PRO A 473 6.42 -3.53 32.95
CA PRO A 473 7.49 -4.33 33.53
C PRO A 473 7.03 -5.75 33.86
N TYR A 474 7.94 -6.72 33.67
CA TYR A 474 7.69 -8.10 34.03
C TYR A 474 7.40 -8.25 35.53
N THR A 475 6.40 -9.06 35.84
CA THR A 475 6.10 -9.61 37.15
C THR A 475 5.67 -11.07 36.98
N ALA A 476 5.74 -11.86 38.05
CA ALA A 476 5.23 -13.24 37.99
C ALA A 476 3.71 -13.30 37.70
N GLU A 477 2.97 -12.24 37.97
CA GLU A 477 1.51 -12.17 37.79
C GLU A 477 1.10 -11.87 36.35
N ASN A 478 1.91 -11.10 35.60
CA ASN A 478 1.66 -10.77 34.19
C ASN A 478 2.53 -11.55 33.19
N ALA A 479 3.17 -12.66 33.63
CA ALA A 479 4.13 -13.40 32.83
C ALA A 479 3.58 -13.89 31.49
N GLU A 480 2.32 -14.35 31.45
CA GLU A 480 1.66 -14.83 30.23
C GLU A 480 1.53 -13.72 29.18
N GLU A 481 0.95 -12.57 29.55
CA GLU A 481 0.80 -11.42 28.66
C GLU A 481 2.14 -10.84 28.23
N PHE A 482 3.10 -10.74 29.17
CA PHE A 482 4.45 -10.25 28.88
C PHE A 482 5.16 -11.15 27.86
N PHE A 483 5.09 -12.47 28.02
CA PHE A 483 5.71 -13.40 27.09
C PHE A 483 4.96 -13.52 25.76
N ALA A 484 3.64 -13.34 25.74
CA ALA A 484 2.89 -13.24 24.50
C ALA A 484 3.38 -12.03 23.67
N ALA A 485 3.65 -10.88 24.30
CA ALA A 485 4.23 -9.73 23.62
C ALA A 485 5.64 -10.01 23.07
N ILE A 486 6.48 -10.73 23.84
CA ILE A 486 7.81 -11.17 23.38
C ILE A 486 7.70 -12.09 22.16
N GLU A 487 6.76 -13.04 22.14
CA GLU A 487 6.55 -13.92 21.00
C GLU A 487 6.07 -13.14 19.76
N GLN A 488 5.14 -12.19 19.92
CA GLN A 488 4.71 -11.33 18.81
C GLN A 488 5.87 -10.52 18.20
N TRP A 489 6.78 -9.99 19.02
CA TRP A 489 7.95 -9.28 18.49
C TRP A 489 8.96 -10.23 17.84
N ASN A 490 9.08 -11.45 18.37
CA ASN A 490 9.94 -12.47 17.81
C ASN A 490 9.43 -12.99 16.44
N GLU A 491 8.12 -13.13 16.28
CA GLU A 491 7.47 -13.43 14.98
C GLU A 491 7.66 -12.31 13.95
N ARG A 492 7.76 -11.06 14.42
CA ARG A 492 8.08 -9.88 13.59
C ARG A 492 9.58 -9.64 13.41
N GLU A 493 10.41 -10.62 13.78
CA GLU A 493 11.87 -10.54 13.67
C GLU A 493 12.50 -9.34 14.40
N SER A 494 11.88 -8.86 15.49
CA SER A 494 12.38 -7.74 16.30
C SER A 494 13.20 -8.23 17.50
N TYR A 495 14.19 -9.08 17.26
CA TYR A 495 14.96 -9.79 18.29
C TYR A 495 15.71 -8.86 19.24
N SER A 496 16.30 -7.76 18.72
CA SER A 496 16.96 -6.75 19.55
C SER A 496 15.98 -6.11 20.54
N LYS A 497 14.71 -5.94 20.18
CA LYS A 497 13.69 -5.44 21.10
C LYS A 497 13.41 -6.46 22.19
N CYS A 498 13.23 -7.74 21.84
CA CYS A 498 13.05 -8.81 22.81
C CYS A 498 14.21 -8.84 23.82
N ILE A 499 15.46 -8.78 23.35
CA ILE A 499 16.66 -8.72 24.21
C ILE A 499 16.57 -7.52 25.17
N ARG A 500 16.42 -6.30 24.64
CA ARG A 500 16.38 -5.08 25.47
C ARG A 500 15.28 -5.13 26.54
N ILE A 501 14.11 -5.65 26.21
CA ILE A 501 12.97 -5.72 27.13
C ILE A 501 13.19 -6.81 28.19
N LEU A 502 13.63 -8.01 27.79
CA LEU A 502 13.94 -9.10 28.73
C LEU A 502 15.10 -8.74 29.66
N GLU A 503 16.09 -7.97 29.20
CA GLU A 503 17.21 -7.55 30.04
C GLU A 503 16.84 -6.54 31.13
N ARG A 504 15.68 -5.87 31.03
CA ARG A 504 15.16 -5.01 32.11
C ARG A 504 14.78 -5.80 33.35
N ILE A 505 14.51 -7.09 33.21
CA ILE A 505 14.23 -7.99 34.33
C ILE A 505 15.53 -8.10 35.15
N PRO A 506 15.52 -7.76 36.46
CA PRO A 506 16.71 -7.89 37.30
C PRO A 506 17.24 -9.33 37.28
N GLU A 507 18.56 -9.52 37.20
CA GLU A 507 19.18 -10.86 37.10
C GLU A 507 18.69 -11.83 38.20
N VAL A 508 18.44 -11.33 39.41
CA VAL A 508 17.96 -12.11 40.55
C VAL A 508 16.51 -12.60 40.40
N GLU A 509 15.74 -12.00 39.49
CA GLU A 509 14.34 -12.33 39.19
C GLU A 509 14.19 -13.16 37.91
N ARG A 510 15.28 -13.34 37.13
CA ARG A 510 15.27 -14.14 35.90
C ARG A 510 15.20 -15.62 36.25
N ASN A 511 13.99 -16.19 36.15
CA ASN A 511 13.78 -17.63 36.28
C ASN A 511 14.24 -18.37 35.00
N PHE A 512 14.16 -19.71 35.02
CA PHE A 512 14.57 -20.54 33.89
C PHE A 512 13.88 -20.14 32.57
N GLU A 513 12.58 -19.83 32.60
CA GLU A 513 11.83 -19.44 31.42
C GLU A 513 12.30 -18.10 30.83
N VAL A 514 12.50 -17.09 31.67
CA VAL A 514 13.04 -15.79 31.25
C VAL A 514 14.41 -15.96 30.59
N ILE A 515 15.28 -16.78 31.19
CA ILE A 515 16.61 -17.07 30.64
C ILE A 515 16.51 -17.76 29.28
N MET A 516 15.67 -18.79 29.14
CA MET A 516 15.50 -19.50 27.88
C MET A 516 14.95 -18.59 26.76
N ARG A 517 14.04 -17.67 27.07
CA ARG A 517 13.53 -16.67 26.12
C ARG A 517 14.61 -15.66 25.73
N LEU A 518 15.38 -15.16 26.69
CA LEU A 518 16.48 -14.23 26.44
C LEU A 518 17.58 -14.87 25.58
N VAL A 519 17.93 -16.13 25.86
CA VAL A 519 18.84 -16.95 25.04
C VAL A 519 18.33 -17.07 23.61
N ARG A 520 17.06 -17.45 23.43
CA ARG A 520 16.43 -17.52 22.10
C ARG A 520 16.54 -16.19 21.36
N SER A 521 16.25 -15.07 22.02
CA SER A 521 16.35 -13.75 21.38
C SER A 521 17.79 -13.41 20.98
N TYR A 522 18.79 -13.74 21.81
CA TYR A 522 20.21 -13.57 21.46
C TYR A 522 20.65 -14.43 20.27
N GLU A 523 20.25 -15.70 20.24
CA GLU A 523 20.55 -16.61 19.13
C GLU A 523 19.86 -16.16 17.85
N ASN A 524 18.56 -15.84 17.90
CA ASN A 524 17.81 -15.36 16.74
C ASN A 524 18.41 -14.06 16.20
N TYR A 525 18.76 -13.11 17.07
CA TYR A 525 19.46 -11.89 16.66
C TYR A 525 20.79 -12.20 15.97
N ALA A 526 21.59 -13.13 16.52
CA ALA A 526 22.89 -13.47 15.97
C ALA A 526 22.82 -14.20 14.63
N ILE A 527 21.84 -15.08 14.46
CA ILE A 527 21.73 -16.01 13.32
C ILE A 527 20.87 -15.41 12.19
N LEU A 528 19.75 -14.79 12.54
CA LEU A 528 18.74 -14.29 11.59
C LEU A 528 18.81 -12.77 11.42
N GLY A 529 19.20 -12.04 12.49
CA GLY A 529 19.21 -10.58 12.49
C GLY A 529 17.82 -9.95 12.59
N ASP A 530 17.75 -8.65 12.88
CA ASP A 530 16.44 -7.97 12.93
C ASP A 530 15.91 -7.72 11.52
N HIS A 531 14.64 -8.06 11.26
CA HIS A 531 13.97 -7.86 9.96
C HIS A 531 14.79 -8.41 8.77
N GLY A 532 15.34 -9.61 8.94
CA GLY A 532 16.19 -10.29 7.96
C GLY A 532 17.54 -9.63 7.68
N LYS A 533 17.99 -8.68 8.52
CA LYS A 533 19.30 -8.01 8.40
C LYS A 533 20.28 -8.56 9.41
N GLU A 534 21.12 -9.48 8.97
CA GLU A 534 22.18 -10.08 9.80
C GLU A 534 23.09 -9.02 10.45
N PRO A 535 23.49 -9.23 11.73
CA PRO A 535 24.46 -8.36 12.38
C PRO A 535 25.85 -8.50 11.76
N GLU A 536 26.73 -7.52 12.01
CA GLU A 536 28.17 -7.70 11.77
C GLU A 536 28.71 -8.88 12.59
N ASN A 537 29.68 -9.63 12.04
CA ASN A 537 30.19 -10.88 12.64
C ASN A 537 30.61 -10.75 14.11
N ASP A 538 31.18 -9.61 14.50
CA ASP A 538 31.58 -9.35 15.89
C ASP A 538 30.37 -9.24 16.85
N LYS A 539 29.25 -8.68 16.39
CA LYS A 539 27.99 -8.64 17.11
C LYS A 539 27.32 -10.01 17.17
N GLN A 540 27.39 -10.79 16.08
CA GLN A 540 26.90 -12.17 16.05
C GLN A 540 27.62 -13.02 17.12
N GLU A 541 28.96 -13.02 17.10
CA GLU A 541 29.76 -13.76 18.09
C GLU A 541 29.50 -13.27 19.52
N MET A 542 29.37 -11.95 19.73
CA MET A 542 29.07 -11.40 21.06
C MET A 542 27.71 -11.88 21.58
N ALA A 543 26.68 -11.89 20.73
CA ALA A 543 25.34 -12.35 21.09
C ALA A 543 25.31 -13.87 21.38
N LEU A 544 25.97 -14.71 20.57
CA LEU A 544 26.07 -16.15 20.81
C LEU A 544 26.84 -16.47 22.10
N ASN A 545 27.94 -15.75 22.36
CA ASN A 545 28.67 -15.90 23.61
C ASN A 545 27.82 -15.48 24.82
N LYS A 546 26.98 -14.44 24.68
CA LYS A 546 26.05 -14.03 25.73
C LYS A 546 24.97 -15.08 25.98
N ALA A 547 24.43 -15.69 24.92
CA ALA A 547 23.51 -16.81 25.01
C ALA A 547 24.13 -18.00 25.79
N LEU A 548 25.38 -18.36 25.50
CA LEU A 548 26.11 -19.41 26.23
C LEU A 548 26.32 -19.07 27.72
N GLU A 549 26.68 -17.81 28.04
CA GLU A 549 26.82 -17.35 29.42
C GLU A 549 25.50 -17.53 30.21
N LEU A 550 24.38 -17.14 29.59
CA LEU A 550 23.04 -17.27 30.16
C LEU A 550 22.64 -18.73 30.34
N LEU A 551 22.89 -19.59 29.35
CA LEU A 551 22.61 -21.03 29.44
C LEU A 551 23.41 -21.69 30.57
N GLU A 552 24.69 -21.38 30.70
CA GLU A 552 25.54 -21.92 31.78
C GLU A 552 25.08 -21.43 33.17
N SER A 553 24.50 -20.23 33.27
CA SER A 553 23.95 -19.72 34.54
C SER A 553 22.80 -20.58 35.11
N VAL A 554 22.09 -21.32 34.24
CA VAL A 554 20.97 -22.20 34.60
C VAL A 554 21.26 -23.69 34.37
N ARG A 555 22.52 -24.06 34.14
CA ARG A 555 22.94 -25.44 33.85
C ARG A 555 22.40 -26.47 34.84
N ASN A 556 22.37 -26.13 36.14
CA ASN A 556 21.91 -27.03 37.19
C ASN A 556 20.44 -27.45 37.04
N VAL A 557 19.63 -26.65 36.36
CA VAL A 557 18.22 -26.96 36.05
C VAL A 557 18.09 -27.45 34.61
N GLY A 558 18.82 -26.84 33.67
CA GLY A 558 18.66 -27.07 32.24
C GLY A 558 19.40 -28.28 31.66
N GLU A 559 20.47 -28.80 32.27
CA GLU A 559 21.32 -29.77 31.59
C GLU A 559 20.61 -31.08 31.18
N ASN A 560 19.47 -31.41 31.82
CA ASN A 560 18.65 -32.57 31.50
C ASN A 560 17.35 -32.21 30.75
N GLU A 561 17.17 -30.96 30.34
CA GLU A 561 16.06 -30.49 29.51
C GLU A 561 16.48 -30.51 28.02
N ALA A 562 15.63 -31.05 27.15
CA ALA A 562 15.89 -31.10 25.71
C ALA A 562 16.09 -29.69 25.13
N THR A 563 15.21 -28.74 25.49
CA THR A 563 15.24 -27.35 25.01
C THR A 563 16.50 -26.59 25.39
N TRP A 564 17.10 -26.88 26.55
CA TRP A 564 18.38 -26.26 26.94
C TRP A 564 19.55 -26.84 26.14
N ASN A 565 19.56 -28.16 25.91
CA ASN A 565 20.58 -28.80 25.08
C ASN A 565 20.46 -28.36 23.60
N MET A 566 19.24 -28.17 23.11
CA MET A 566 18.97 -27.57 21.80
C MET A 566 19.62 -26.19 21.66
N ARG A 567 19.37 -25.27 22.61
CA ARG A 567 19.95 -23.92 22.58
C ARG A 567 21.47 -23.95 22.67
N MET A 568 22.04 -24.77 23.56
CA MET A 568 23.51 -24.96 23.61
C MET A 568 24.07 -25.45 22.27
N ALA A 569 23.36 -26.36 21.58
CA ALA A 569 23.78 -26.86 20.28
C ALA A 569 23.77 -25.75 19.23
N TYR A 570 22.67 -24.98 19.12
CA TYR A 570 22.59 -23.85 18.19
C TYR A 570 23.67 -22.81 18.46
N ALA A 571 23.85 -22.36 19.71
CA ALA A 571 24.86 -21.35 20.01
C ALA A 571 26.28 -21.80 19.63
N HIS A 572 26.64 -23.06 19.88
CA HIS A 572 27.92 -23.61 19.48
C HIS A 572 28.05 -23.89 17.97
N GLN A 573 26.96 -24.21 17.27
CA GLN A 573 26.98 -24.49 15.83
C GLN A 573 27.46 -23.28 15.03
N TYR A 574 26.95 -22.09 15.39
CA TYR A 574 27.22 -20.84 14.69
C TYR A 574 28.47 -20.10 15.18
N LEU A 575 29.10 -20.55 16.27
CA LEU A 575 30.38 -20.00 16.74
C LEU A 575 31.58 -20.64 16.02
N PRO A 576 32.55 -19.85 15.52
CA PRO A 576 33.74 -20.39 14.86
C PRO A 576 34.50 -21.39 15.73
N GLY A 577 34.73 -22.60 15.18
CA GLY A 577 35.52 -23.66 15.83
C GLY A 577 34.84 -24.40 16.99
N GLN A 578 33.51 -24.28 17.16
CA GLN A 578 32.76 -24.87 18.28
C GLN A 578 31.86 -26.07 17.87
N LYS A 579 32.03 -26.61 16.65
CA LYS A 579 31.19 -27.70 16.10
C LYS A 579 31.25 -29.01 16.89
N GLU A 580 32.38 -29.32 17.54
CA GLU A 580 32.49 -30.52 18.39
C GLU A 580 31.58 -30.41 19.63
N GLN A 581 31.51 -29.22 20.22
CA GLN A 581 30.63 -28.90 21.34
C GLN A 581 29.17 -28.94 20.87
N ALA A 582 28.86 -28.32 19.73
CA ALA A 582 27.53 -28.34 19.13
C ALA A 582 27.03 -29.79 18.96
N LEU A 583 27.86 -30.67 18.39
CA LEU A 583 27.56 -32.08 18.20
C LEU A 583 27.29 -32.83 19.50
N ALA A 584 28.03 -32.52 20.58
CA ALA A 584 27.83 -33.15 21.88
C ALA A 584 26.47 -32.79 22.48
N TYR A 585 26.09 -31.51 22.41
CA TYR A 585 24.78 -31.04 22.89
C TYR A 585 23.64 -31.51 22.01
N ALA A 586 23.80 -31.52 20.68
CA ALA A 586 22.78 -32.01 19.75
C ALA A 586 22.47 -33.51 19.94
N LYS A 587 23.48 -34.35 20.20
CA LYS A 587 23.27 -35.76 20.57
C LYS A 587 22.47 -35.92 21.85
N LYS A 588 22.78 -35.11 22.86
CA LYS A 588 22.05 -35.14 24.14
C LYS A 588 20.62 -34.61 23.97
N TRP A 589 20.40 -33.60 23.14
CA TRP A 589 19.08 -33.15 22.74
C TRP A 589 18.27 -34.27 22.07
N ALA A 590 18.81 -34.94 21.05
CA ALA A 590 18.17 -36.08 20.39
C ALA A 590 17.87 -37.27 21.32
N GLU A 591 18.68 -37.48 22.35
CA GLU A 591 18.43 -38.50 23.37
C GLU A 591 17.27 -38.13 24.31
N LEU A 592 17.11 -36.84 24.61
CA LEU A 592 16.09 -36.32 25.53
C LEU A 592 14.75 -36.08 24.84
N ASP A 593 14.76 -35.73 23.56
CA ASP A 593 13.56 -35.55 22.73
C ASP A 593 13.76 -36.22 21.35
N PRO A 594 13.52 -37.53 21.24
CA PRO A 594 13.78 -38.28 20.01
C PRO A 594 12.83 -37.95 18.85
N GLU A 595 11.70 -37.30 19.11
CA GLU A 595 10.70 -36.93 18.10
C GLU A 595 11.07 -35.60 17.41
N ASP A 596 12.01 -34.83 17.97
CA ASP A 596 12.49 -33.58 17.37
C ASP A 596 13.59 -33.87 16.34
N GLU A 597 13.16 -33.98 15.08
CA GLU A 597 14.04 -34.29 13.94
C GLU A 597 15.15 -33.25 13.73
N ASN A 598 14.97 -32.02 14.23
CA ASN A 598 15.98 -30.95 14.10
C ASN A 598 17.29 -31.31 14.81
N ALA A 599 17.22 -32.10 15.87
CA ALA A 599 18.42 -32.56 16.56
C ALA A 599 19.31 -33.41 15.65
N GLN A 600 18.72 -34.22 14.75
CA GLN A 600 19.47 -35.00 13.77
C GLN A 600 20.08 -34.12 12.68
N LEU A 601 19.35 -33.12 12.19
CA LEU A 601 19.87 -32.16 11.20
C LEU A 601 21.14 -31.46 11.70
N VAL A 602 21.13 -30.95 12.93
CA VAL A 602 22.31 -30.31 13.54
C VAL A 602 23.47 -31.30 13.72
N ILE A 603 23.18 -32.56 14.10
CA ILE A 603 24.20 -33.63 14.20
C ILE A 603 24.86 -33.87 12.84
N GLU A 604 24.08 -33.96 11.77
CA GLU A 604 24.56 -34.21 10.41
C GLU A 604 25.40 -33.05 9.89
N GLU A 605 24.93 -31.82 10.06
CA GLU A 605 25.61 -30.60 9.63
C GLU A 605 26.97 -30.43 10.35
N CYS A 606 27.00 -30.63 11.67
CA CYS A 606 28.23 -30.55 12.46
C CYS A 606 29.19 -31.72 12.20
N SER A 607 28.67 -32.90 11.82
CA SER A 607 29.48 -34.10 11.52
C SER A 607 30.07 -34.12 10.10
N SER A 608 29.43 -33.46 9.13
CA SER A 608 29.87 -33.43 7.74
C SER A 608 31.07 -32.49 7.51
N THR A 609 31.16 -31.41 8.28
CA THR A 609 32.19 -30.37 8.12
C THR A 609 33.53 -30.72 8.76
N SER A 610 33.57 -31.66 9.71
CA SER A 610 34.82 -32.16 10.32
C SER A 610 35.69 -33.01 9.36
N LYS A 611 35.23 -33.28 8.12
CA LYS A 611 36.01 -33.98 7.09
C LYS A 611 36.71 -33.07 6.07
N ASN A 612 36.36 -31.79 5.95
CA ASN A 612 36.82 -30.93 4.85
C ASN A 612 37.70 -29.73 5.24
N GLU A 613 38.04 -29.53 6.52
CA GLU A 613 38.93 -28.42 6.93
C GLU A 613 40.43 -28.67 6.65
N SER A 614 40.79 -29.76 5.95
CA SER A 614 42.19 -30.03 5.61
C SER A 614 42.63 -29.63 4.21
N GLU A 615 41.81 -29.01 3.36
CA GLU A 615 42.29 -28.50 2.06
C GLU A 615 41.37 -27.43 1.43
N THR A 616 41.98 -26.30 1.10
CA THR A 616 41.59 -25.24 0.13
C THR A 616 40.52 -24.21 0.46
N ASP A 617 40.99 -22.99 0.74
CA ASP A 617 40.45 -21.74 0.17
C ASP A 617 40.27 -21.91 -1.36
N CYS A 618 39.04 -21.92 -1.85
CA CYS A 618 38.63 -21.45 -3.18
C CYS A 618 37.09 -21.48 -3.25
N GLU A 619 36.52 -20.34 -3.64
CA GLU A 619 35.09 -20.10 -3.88
C GLU A 619 34.41 -21.20 -4.70
N GLU A 620 33.37 -21.81 -4.13
CA GLU A 620 32.19 -22.27 -4.86
C GLU A 620 30.96 -21.92 -4.02
N ASN A 621 30.24 -20.86 -4.41
CA ASN A 621 28.88 -20.60 -3.95
C ASN A 621 27.99 -21.77 -4.39
N LYS A 622 27.81 -22.74 -3.50
CA LYS A 622 26.63 -23.60 -3.50
C LYS A 622 25.61 -22.95 -2.56
N PRO A 623 24.33 -22.81 -2.96
CA PRO A 623 23.31 -22.34 -2.04
C PRO A 623 23.28 -23.28 -0.84
N GLY A 624 23.40 -22.73 0.36
CA GLY A 624 23.19 -23.49 1.59
C GLY A 624 21.72 -23.89 1.67
N THR A 625 21.46 -25.12 2.08
CA THR A 625 20.11 -25.57 2.43
C THR A 625 19.66 -24.80 3.67
N PHE A 626 18.59 -24.02 3.55
CA PHE A 626 18.00 -23.22 4.61
C PHE A 626 16.70 -23.88 5.07
N VAL A 627 16.60 -24.19 6.36
CA VAL A 627 15.35 -24.63 7.00
C VAL A 627 14.76 -23.44 7.74
N GLY A 628 13.81 -22.75 7.12
CA GLY A 628 13.01 -21.70 7.74
C GLY A 628 11.65 -22.22 8.14
N PHE A 629 11.23 -21.95 9.37
CA PHE A 629 9.86 -22.23 9.83
C PHE A 629 9.02 -20.97 9.66
N ALA A 630 8.01 -21.02 8.81
CA ALA A 630 6.91 -20.08 8.87
C ALA A 630 5.84 -20.70 9.79
N LEU A 631 5.69 -20.18 11.02
CA LEU A 631 4.46 -20.39 11.77
C LEU A 631 3.42 -19.42 11.17
N LEU A 632 2.66 -19.93 10.21
CA LEU A 632 1.62 -19.16 9.53
C LEU A 632 0.40 -19.08 10.44
N ALA A 633 0.15 -17.89 10.98
CA ALA A 633 -0.93 -17.62 11.93
C ALA A 633 -2.33 -17.48 11.30
N ASP A 634 -2.49 -17.76 10.00
CA ASP A 634 -3.77 -17.61 9.30
C ASP A 634 -4.45 -18.97 9.08
N GLU A 635 -5.73 -19.07 9.46
CA GLU A 635 -6.60 -20.24 9.23
C GLU A 635 -6.93 -20.50 7.74
N ASN A 636 -6.37 -19.73 6.80
CA ASN A 636 -6.71 -19.74 5.37
C ASN A 636 -5.48 -19.90 4.42
N TRP A 637 -4.50 -20.71 4.80
CA TRP A 637 -3.36 -20.97 3.93
C TRP A 637 -3.61 -22.08 2.89
N ASN A 638 -3.08 -21.90 1.67
CA ASN A 638 -3.06 -22.91 0.61
C ASN A 638 -1.62 -23.35 0.28
N ARG A 639 -1.29 -24.57 0.68
CA ARG A 639 0.02 -25.22 0.52
C ARG A 639 0.54 -25.25 -0.91
N GLU A 640 -0.32 -25.60 -1.85
CA GLU A 640 0.04 -25.76 -3.26
C GLU A 640 0.40 -24.40 -3.88
N LYS A 641 -0.29 -23.33 -3.47
CA LYS A 641 0.00 -21.95 -3.89
C LYS A 641 1.36 -21.47 -3.37
N PHE A 642 1.70 -21.77 -2.12
CA PHE A 642 2.98 -21.37 -1.54
C PHE A 642 4.17 -22.06 -2.21
N ILE A 643 4.07 -23.36 -2.50
CA ILE A 643 5.07 -24.09 -3.30
C ILE A 643 5.21 -23.48 -4.70
N HIS A 644 4.07 -23.15 -5.33
CA HIS A 644 4.05 -22.54 -6.66
C HIS A 644 4.70 -21.14 -6.65
N ASP A 645 4.38 -20.28 -5.69
CA ASP A 645 4.90 -18.92 -5.60
C ASP A 645 6.40 -18.89 -5.30
N LEU A 646 6.89 -19.80 -4.45
CA LEU A 646 8.33 -19.97 -4.21
C LEU A 646 9.09 -20.33 -5.49
N LYS A 647 8.49 -21.17 -6.33
CA LYS A 647 9.09 -21.56 -7.61
C LYS A 647 9.00 -20.46 -8.65
N GLU A 648 7.86 -19.79 -8.81
CA GLU A 648 7.68 -18.76 -9.84
C GLU A 648 8.37 -17.43 -9.50
N GLN A 649 8.27 -16.98 -8.25
CA GLN A 649 8.73 -15.64 -7.86
C GLN A 649 10.17 -15.66 -7.37
N TRP A 650 10.61 -16.77 -6.76
CA TRP A 650 11.91 -16.87 -6.09
C TRP A 650 12.82 -17.98 -6.65
N ASN A 651 12.31 -18.81 -7.58
CA ASN A 651 13.01 -19.96 -8.15
C ASN A 651 13.57 -20.94 -7.11
N ILE A 652 12.84 -21.10 -6.00
CA ILE A 652 13.11 -22.05 -4.90
C ILE A 652 12.23 -23.29 -5.13
N GLU A 653 12.83 -24.48 -5.09
CA GLU A 653 12.11 -25.73 -5.36
C GLU A 653 11.77 -26.43 -4.04
N ALA A 654 10.50 -26.36 -3.61
CA ALA A 654 10.01 -27.14 -2.47
C ALA A 654 9.59 -28.55 -2.95
N CYS A 655 10.00 -29.59 -2.24
CA CYS A 655 9.71 -30.99 -2.58
C CYS A 655 8.79 -31.63 -1.54
N GLU A 656 7.86 -32.47 -2.01
CA GLU A 656 7.08 -33.36 -1.14
C GLU A 656 7.92 -34.60 -0.82
N GLU A 657 8.08 -34.93 0.46
CA GLU A 657 8.40 -36.31 0.85
C GLU A 657 7.08 -37.03 1.18
N GLU A 658 6.74 -38.04 0.39
CA GLU A 658 5.57 -38.90 0.62
C GLU A 658 5.81 -39.81 1.84
N ASP A 659 5.63 -39.30 3.06
CA ASP A 659 5.54 -40.14 4.25
C ASP A 659 4.20 -39.93 4.97
N GLU A 660 3.47 -41.03 5.21
CA GLU A 660 2.06 -41.05 5.66
C GLU A 660 1.83 -40.56 7.11
N SER A 661 2.77 -39.80 7.70
CA SER A 661 2.74 -39.42 9.12
C SER A 661 2.95 -37.94 9.46
N GLN A 662 3.04 -37.03 8.48
CA GLN A 662 3.16 -35.59 8.77
C GLN A 662 1.81 -34.84 8.74
N GLN A 663 1.69 -33.81 9.60
CA GLN A 663 0.58 -32.85 9.63
C GLN A 663 0.66 -31.88 8.43
N ASP A 664 -0.49 -31.36 8.01
CA ASP A 664 -0.68 -30.44 6.86
C ASP A 664 0.00 -29.07 7.01
N ASP A 665 0.88 -28.85 7.99
CA ASP A 665 1.46 -27.55 8.33
C ASP A 665 3.00 -27.45 8.14
N VAL A 666 3.67 -28.50 7.66
CA VAL A 666 5.15 -28.54 7.42
C VAL A 666 5.52 -28.63 5.93
N LEU A 667 6.47 -27.79 5.48
CA LEU A 667 7.10 -27.84 4.14
C LEU A 667 8.63 -27.84 4.26
N VAL A 668 9.30 -28.65 3.44
CA VAL A 668 10.77 -28.79 3.41
C VAL A 668 11.32 -28.20 2.11
N PHE A 669 12.32 -27.31 2.22
CA PHE A 669 12.98 -26.64 1.10
C PHE A 669 14.33 -27.31 0.80
N ASN A 670 14.67 -27.47 -0.48
CA ASN A 670 15.97 -28.00 -0.92
C ASN A 670 16.85 -26.94 -1.59
#